data_AF-A0A1V6JI80-F1
#
_entry.id   AF-A0A1V6JI80-F1
#
_cell.length_a   1.000
_cell.length_b   1.000
_cell.length_c   1.000
_cell.angle_alpha   90.00
_cell.angle_beta   90.00
_cell.angle_gamma   90.00
#
_symmetry.space_group_name_H-M   'P 1'
#
loop_
_entity.id
_entity.type
_entity.pdbx_description
1 polymer ?
#
loop_
_entity_poly.entity_id
_entity_poly.type
_entity_poly.pdbx_seq_one_letter_code
_entity_poly.pdbx_strand_id
1 'polypeptide(L)'
;MKKTVSFLVGMILWLGTLAQVPQGFNYQAVVRNDQGAPLAEQQVGIRLTLQDEAGKAIYYSETHSANTSPQGVVSFVVGGGNVQSGVFADIPWGEGNIYMKIEVDPAGDGNYTTLGVSQLQSVPYALYATSGTPGPQGEQGPAGPQGEPGPTGPQGEQGPEGPLVFGTEGQTLRHGETTWEASSNIYNTGTNVGIGTTDPTEKLHVEGNIRAHGLMLDKQGTPDEDPLFVVRNSEGNIVFAVYEQGVRIYVDGDPADEGKGNRSGFAIGGLTGFKDTGEEYFRVSRGYTQVLFDDQGKGNRSGFAIGGLTGFKADEDERDFFSVSRERTQVLFDDQGKGNRSGFAIGGLTGFKAEEDEKDLFSVSRERTQVLFDDEAKGNRSGFAIGGLTGFKDGEESGRSFFDVTTDAAGVIDPAENRVLWYPLKNAFMAGSVLVESPEDVGENSFAVGYESKGKGECSQAMGYKAQALGDYSTAIGNRAIARNTNSFAFGEDAEAKNEESYAIGRGALAKGYRSFAFGSAGLDSAGNVTLPPQALGSYSFALGMGAKADTVGAFAIGLDTYAGGRYSTALGYKSQATDFYSTAIGYKTKAFGFISTAMGFNTEASGIYSTAMGAHTLCDGFGSIAMGMYSHASNFCSTAMGYETLASEDHSTAMGCFTVADAYYSTVMGLHTIAKSQVMTAIGRYNWAGEEHPYEWKPNDPIFVIGIGTDDEDRRNAMTVLKNGRVGLQSVTVPTYALQLPNVGYYWEGKAQANGWDTYSDTRVKSNQQPIRYGLSEVMRMVPKTYFHHNSTTENGRIIIAPEGMQDIGLVAQEMYEIVPEVVSKPENEQAELWGLAYDKLVPVLVKAIQEQQTMIEEQKALAEGQKSVIEKQNNTINQLLIRIEKLEKQMEKE
;
A
#
# COMPACT_ATOMS: atom_id res chain seq x y z
N MET A 1 49.68 8.84 -27.09
CA MET A 1 48.50 8.21 -26.44
C MET A 1 48.76 7.67 -25.03
N LYS A 2 49.87 8.02 -24.35
CA LYS A 2 50.12 7.59 -22.95
C LYS A 2 49.69 8.60 -21.87
N LYS A 3 49.24 9.81 -22.26
CA LYS A 3 48.73 10.84 -21.33
C LYS A 3 47.20 10.81 -21.13
N THR A 4 46.47 10.00 -21.90
CA THR A 4 45.00 9.92 -21.86
C THR A 4 44.43 8.78 -21.01
N VAL A 5 45.23 7.77 -20.65
CA VAL A 5 44.74 6.58 -19.91
C VAL A 5 44.90 6.72 -18.39
N SER A 6 45.95 7.38 -17.90
CA SER A 6 46.09 7.67 -16.46
C SER A 6 45.05 8.68 -15.95
N PHE A 7 44.41 9.45 -16.84
CA PHE A 7 43.30 10.34 -16.48
C PHE A 7 41.97 9.59 -16.34
N LEU A 8 41.82 8.41 -16.97
CA LEU A 8 40.60 7.61 -16.94
C LEU A 8 40.53 6.68 -15.71
N VAL A 9 41.68 6.17 -15.26
CA VAL A 9 41.74 5.23 -14.11
C VAL A 9 41.62 5.95 -12.76
N GLY A 10 41.98 7.24 -12.69
CA GLY A 10 41.73 8.08 -11.51
C GLY A 10 40.26 8.48 -11.31
N MET A 11 39.42 8.36 -12.34
CA MET A 11 38.01 8.80 -12.31
C MET A 11 37.04 7.68 -11.87
N ILE A 12 37.46 6.41 -11.92
CA ILE A 12 36.60 5.25 -11.62
C ILE A 12 36.64 4.86 -10.13
N LEU A 13 37.63 5.33 -9.36
CA LEU A 13 37.71 5.12 -7.91
C LEU A 13 36.94 6.17 -7.06
N TRP A 14 36.01 6.92 -7.68
CA TRP A 14 35.17 7.96 -7.03
C TRP A 14 33.66 7.82 -7.33
N LEU A 15 33.16 6.64 -7.72
CA LEU A 15 31.73 6.42 -7.97
C LEU A 15 31.11 5.49 -6.92
N GLY A 16 31.10 5.95 -5.67
CA GLY A 16 29.99 5.67 -4.76
C GLY A 16 28.90 6.70 -5.04
N THR A 17 28.10 6.51 -6.10
CA THR A 17 26.98 7.41 -6.36
C THR A 17 25.80 6.97 -5.54
N LEU A 18 25.47 7.79 -4.55
CA LEU A 18 24.16 7.90 -3.90
C LEU A 18 23.06 7.66 -4.94
N ALA A 19 22.09 6.78 -4.64
CA ALA A 19 20.87 6.70 -5.42
C ALA A 19 20.16 8.05 -5.33
N GLN A 20 20.40 8.93 -6.31
CA GLN A 20 19.83 10.26 -6.36
C GLN A 20 18.47 10.15 -7.07
N VAL A 21 17.41 10.62 -6.42
CA VAL A 21 16.07 10.70 -7.00
C VAL A 21 16.15 11.51 -8.31
N PRO A 22 15.49 11.09 -9.41
CA PRO A 22 15.44 11.85 -10.65
C PRO A 22 15.06 13.32 -10.39
N GLN A 23 15.94 14.26 -10.74
CA GLN A 23 15.78 15.69 -10.51
C GLN A 23 14.97 16.35 -11.64
N GLY A 24 13.72 15.95 -11.82
CA GLY A 24 12.86 16.52 -12.86
C GLY A 24 11.43 16.00 -12.90
N PHE A 25 10.57 16.66 -13.68
CA PHE A 25 9.18 16.27 -13.88
C PHE A 25 8.73 16.46 -15.34
N ASN A 26 7.77 15.64 -15.80
CA ASN A 26 7.26 15.71 -17.17
C ASN A 26 6.38 16.94 -17.37
N TYR A 27 6.56 17.62 -18.51
CA TYR A 27 5.71 18.72 -18.95
C TYR A 27 5.25 18.53 -20.39
N GLN A 28 4.02 18.96 -20.69
CA GLN A 28 3.43 18.89 -22.01
C GLN A 28 2.63 20.17 -22.29
N ALA A 29 2.80 20.73 -23.49
CA ALA A 29 2.11 21.94 -23.90
C ALA A 29 1.73 21.91 -25.39
N VAL A 30 0.76 22.73 -25.78
CA VAL A 30 0.38 22.95 -27.19
C VAL A 30 0.99 24.28 -27.62
N VAL A 31 1.86 24.23 -28.63
CA VAL A 31 2.49 25.41 -29.23
C VAL A 31 1.61 25.94 -30.36
N ARG A 32 1.31 27.24 -30.32
CA ARG A 32 0.48 27.94 -31.30
C ARG A 32 1.23 29.14 -31.87
N ASN A 33 0.88 29.54 -33.10
CA ASN A 33 1.37 30.78 -33.70
C ASN A 33 0.59 32.01 -33.18
N ASP A 34 1.01 33.20 -33.61
CA ASP A 34 0.41 34.50 -33.22
C ASP A 34 -1.07 34.66 -33.64
N GLN A 35 -1.60 33.75 -34.46
CA GLN A 35 -3.00 33.69 -34.87
C GLN A 35 -3.80 32.63 -34.09
N GLY A 36 -3.18 31.97 -33.11
CA GLY A 36 -3.80 30.93 -32.28
C GLY A 36 -3.90 29.55 -32.93
N ALA A 37 -3.35 29.34 -34.13
CA ALA A 37 -3.32 28.03 -34.79
C ALA A 37 -2.16 27.17 -34.26
N PRO A 38 -2.33 25.85 -34.06
CA PRO A 38 -1.26 24.98 -33.61
C PRO A 38 -0.13 24.89 -34.63
N LEU A 39 1.12 24.94 -34.16
CA LEU A 39 2.30 24.74 -34.98
C LEU A 39 2.53 23.24 -35.17
N ALA A 40 1.99 22.65 -36.23
CA ALA A 40 2.04 21.22 -36.48
C ALA A 40 3.36 20.77 -37.14
N GLU A 41 3.90 19.65 -36.68
CA GLU A 41 5.01 18.89 -37.34
C GLU A 41 6.26 19.72 -37.65
N GLN A 42 6.68 20.59 -36.73
CA GLN A 42 7.90 21.39 -36.90
C GLN A 42 8.74 21.43 -35.62
N GLN A 43 10.03 21.67 -35.78
CA GLN A 43 10.95 21.85 -34.67
C GLN A 43 10.77 23.24 -34.08
N VAL A 44 10.64 23.33 -32.76
CA VAL A 44 10.52 24.59 -32.01
C VAL A 44 11.53 24.62 -30.87
N GLY A 45 12.05 25.81 -30.57
CA GLY A 45 12.81 26.06 -29.36
C GLY A 45 11.87 26.35 -28.20
N ILE A 46 12.14 25.81 -27.02
CA ILE A 46 11.36 26.07 -25.80
C ILE A 46 12.31 26.55 -24.72
N ARG A 47 11.97 27.65 -24.04
CA ARG A 47 12.67 28.10 -22.85
C ARG A 47 11.70 28.06 -21.68
N LEU A 48 12.12 27.40 -20.61
CA LEU A 48 11.38 27.30 -19.37
C LEU A 48 12.14 28.04 -18.28
N THR A 49 11.43 28.85 -17.49
CA THR A 49 11.99 29.57 -16.36
C THR A 49 11.10 29.39 -15.13
N LEU A 50 11.70 28.92 -14.03
CA LEU A 50 11.09 28.84 -12.71
C LEU A 50 11.50 30.09 -11.92
N GLN A 51 10.51 30.82 -11.42
CA GLN A 51 10.68 32.15 -10.82
C GLN A 51 9.67 32.39 -9.70
N ASP A 52 9.87 33.46 -8.93
CA ASP A 52 8.85 33.99 -8.01
C ASP A 52 7.68 34.65 -8.77
N GLU A 53 6.61 34.97 -8.04
CA GLU A 53 5.39 35.58 -8.59
C GLU A 53 5.67 36.87 -9.37
N ALA A 54 6.65 37.66 -8.90
CA ALA A 54 7.01 38.94 -9.50
C ALA A 54 8.00 38.81 -10.68
N GLY A 55 8.56 37.62 -10.94
CA GLY A 55 9.64 37.41 -11.91
C GLY A 55 10.95 38.13 -11.54
N LYS A 56 11.11 38.52 -10.28
CA LYS A 56 12.26 39.26 -9.75
C LYS A 56 13.38 38.31 -9.33
N ALA A 57 13.03 37.12 -8.84
CA ALA A 57 13.95 36.04 -8.55
C ALA A 57 13.74 34.90 -9.56
N ILE A 58 14.76 34.60 -10.36
CA ILE A 58 14.80 33.42 -11.23
C ILE A 58 15.55 32.32 -10.49
N TYR A 59 14.85 31.25 -10.14
CA TYR A 59 15.41 30.11 -9.44
C TYR A 59 16.13 29.15 -10.40
N TYR A 60 15.57 28.95 -11.59
CA TYR A 60 16.12 28.03 -12.58
C TYR A 60 15.59 28.35 -13.99
N SER A 61 16.41 28.19 -15.02
CA SER A 61 16.01 28.35 -16.42
C SER A 61 16.74 27.36 -17.31
N GLU A 62 16.05 26.78 -18.29
CA GLU A 62 16.58 25.81 -19.25
C GLU A 62 15.95 25.94 -20.64
N THR A 63 16.63 25.42 -21.65
CA THR A 63 16.13 25.34 -23.03
C THR A 63 16.03 23.91 -23.54
N HIS A 64 15.04 23.68 -24.39
CA HIS A 64 14.77 22.43 -25.09
C HIS A 64 14.61 22.70 -26.59
N SER A 65 14.95 21.72 -27.41
CA SER A 65 14.57 21.69 -28.82
C SER A 65 13.67 20.48 -29.02
N ALA A 66 12.43 20.70 -29.42
CA ALA A 66 11.40 19.66 -29.50
C ALA A 66 10.64 19.75 -30.82
N ASN A 67 10.21 18.59 -31.33
CA ASN A 67 9.32 18.51 -32.50
C ASN A 67 7.86 18.50 -32.02
N THR A 68 7.01 19.32 -32.63
CA THR A 68 5.58 19.35 -32.35
C THR A 68 4.83 18.21 -33.04
N SER A 69 3.76 17.70 -32.40
CA SER A 69 2.83 16.75 -33.03
C SER A 69 1.94 17.41 -34.10
N PRO A 70 1.11 16.66 -34.85
CA PRO A 70 0.11 17.23 -35.76
C PRO A 70 -0.91 18.17 -35.09
N GLN A 71 -1.05 18.08 -33.77
CA GLN A 71 -1.91 18.96 -32.95
C GLN A 71 -1.12 20.09 -32.27
N GLY A 72 0.17 20.25 -32.60
CA GLY A 72 1.05 21.26 -32.00
C GLY A 72 1.61 20.88 -30.62
N VAL A 73 1.51 19.61 -30.21
CA VAL A 73 1.88 19.19 -28.85
C VAL A 73 3.38 18.91 -28.73
N VAL A 74 4.00 19.39 -27.66
CA VAL A 74 5.40 19.10 -27.27
C VAL A 74 5.43 18.48 -25.89
N SER A 75 6.34 17.52 -25.66
CA SER A 75 6.57 16.90 -24.35
C SER A 75 8.07 16.85 -24.05
N PHE A 76 8.44 17.24 -22.83
CA PHE A 76 9.82 17.25 -22.36
C PHE A 76 9.87 17.12 -20.83
N VAL A 77 11.05 16.80 -20.30
CA VAL A 77 11.29 16.71 -18.85
C VAL A 77 11.90 18.01 -18.38
N VAL A 78 11.22 18.69 -17.46
CA VAL A 78 11.72 19.88 -16.77
C VAL A 78 12.82 19.46 -15.82
N GLY A 79 14.01 20.05 -15.95
CA GLY A 79 15.23 19.63 -15.25
C GLY A 79 16.16 18.74 -16.09
N GLY A 80 15.75 18.37 -17.31
CA GLY A 80 16.54 17.58 -18.26
C GLY A 80 17.03 18.37 -19.49
N GLY A 81 16.84 19.70 -19.51
CA GLY A 81 17.19 20.56 -20.64
C GLY A 81 18.61 21.16 -20.58
N ASN A 82 18.92 22.03 -21.53
CA ASN A 82 20.16 22.81 -21.51
C ASN A 82 20.01 24.01 -20.58
N VAL A 83 20.60 23.93 -19.39
CA VAL A 83 20.52 24.96 -18.35
C VAL A 83 21.03 26.31 -18.86
N GLN A 84 20.23 27.36 -18.68
CA GLN A 84 20.56 28.76 -18.97
C GLN A 84 20.97 29.51 -17.70
N SER A 85 20.33 29.22 -16.56
CA SER A 85 20.66 29.79 -15.25
C SER A 85 20.09 28.97 -14.08
N GLY A 86 20.70 29.10 -12.90
CA GLY A 86 20.25 28.41 -11.68
C GLY A 86 20.66 26.94 -11.59
N VAL A 87 20.32 26.30 -10.46
CA VAL A 87 20.57 24.88 -10.19
C VAL A 87 19.23 24.25 -9.77
N PHE A 88 18.81 23.19 -10.45
CA PHE A 88 17.47 22.59 -10.24
C PHE A 88 17.24 22.10 -8.80
N ALA A 89 18.29 21.59 -8.15
CA ALA A 89 18.23 21.11 -6.77
C ALA A 89 18.09 22.24 -5.73
N ASP A 90 18.51 23.46 -6.07
CA ASP A 90 18.50 24.62 -5.17
C ASP A 90 17.18 25.40 -5.22
N ILE A 91 16.23 24.93 -6.03
CA ILE A 91 14.90 25.53 -6.10
C ILE A 91 14.23 25.37 -4.72
N PRO A 92 13.74 26.46 -4.11
CA PRO A 92 13.17 26.43 -2.77
C PRO A 92 11.73 25.88 -2.80
N TRP A 93 11.58 24.59 -3.13
CA TRP A 93 10.29 23.91 -3.28
C TRP A 93 9.39 23.98 -2.02
N GLY A 94 9.98 24.26 -0.85
CA GLY A 94 9.29 24.38 0.43
C GLY A 94 9.00 25.82 0.90
N GLU A 95 9.52 26.85 0.21
CA GLU A 95 9.35 28.25 0.59
C GLU A 95 8.64 29.04 -0.51
N GLY A 96 7.37 29.37 -0.29
CA GLY A 96 6.59 30.22 -1.18
C GLY A 96 6.05 29.52 -2.45
N ASN A 97 5.35 30.29 -3.28
CA ASN A 97 4.75 29.82 -4.53
C ASN A 97 5.74 29.97 -5.69
N ILE A 98 5.99 28.89 -6.43
CA ILE A 98 6.87 28.89 -7.61
C ILE A 98 6.02 29.00 -8.88
N TYR A 99 6.45 29.88 -9.80
CA TYR A 99 5.81 30.12 -11.08
C TYR A 99 6.70 29.64 -12.22
N MET A 100 6.08 29.02 -13.22
CA MET A 100 6.71 28.53 -14.42
C MET A 100 6.33 29.45 -15.59
N LYS A 101 7.34 30.13 -16.14
CA LYS A 101 7.25 30.91 -17.37
C LYS A 101 7.72 30.05 -18.54
N ILE A 102 6.88 29.93 -19.56
CA ILE A 102 7.20 29.21 -20.81
C ILE A 102 7.31 30.22 -21.95
N GLU A 103 8.37 30.08 -22.72
CA GLU A 103 8.62 30.86 -23.93
C GLU A 103 8.95 29.92 -25.08
N VAL A 104 8.51 30.28 -26.29
CA VAL A 104 8.72 29.49 -27.50
C VAL A 104 9.48 30.31 -28.53
N ASP A 105 10.36 29.65 -29.26
CA ASP A 105 11.00 30.14 -30.47
C ASP A 105 10.44 29.30 -31.65
N PRO A 106 9.42 29.81 -32.37
CA PRO A 106 8.78 29.09 -33.47
C PRO A 106 9.67 28.89 -34.69
N ALA A 107 10.69 29.73 -34.87
CA ALA A 107 11.55 29.75 -36.05
C ALA A 107 12.92 29.07 -35.83
N GLY A 108 13.26 28.79 -34.57
CA GLY A 108 14.56 28.24 -34.19
C GLY A 108 15.71 29.24 -34.35
N ASP A 109 15.42 30.55 -34.36
CA ASP A 109 16.38 31.62 -34.62
C ASP A 109 16.90 32.31 -33.34
N GLY A 110 16.47 31.83 -32.17
CA GLY A 110 16.82 32.35 -30.84
C GLY A 110 15.85 33.41 -30.30
N ASN A 111 14.81 33.79 -31.04
CA ASN A 111 13.84 34.79 -30.61
C ASN A 111 12.65 34.14 -29.86
N TYR A 112 12.72 34.16 -28.54
CA TYR A 112 11.69 33.58 -27.67
C TYR A 112 10.53 34.54 -27.40
N THR A 113 9.30 34.09 -27.66
CA THR A 113 8.05 34.76 -27.30
C THR A 113 7.41 34.09 -26.08
N THR A 114 6.89 34.88 -25.13
CA THR A 114 6.27 34.31 -23.91
C THR A 114 4.88 33.75 -24.21
N LEU A 115 4.68 32.46 -23.91
CA LEU A 115 3.38 31.78 -24.04
C LEU A 115 2.51 31.94 -22.79
N GLY A 116 3.13 32.03 -21.60
CA GLY A 116 2.42 32.24 -20.36
C GLY A 116 3.29 32.06 -19.12
N VAL A 117 2.78 32.53 -17.98
CA VAL A 117 3.33 32.31 -16.65
C VAL A 117 2.23 31.66 -15.82
N SER A 118 2.49 30.48 -15.25
CA SER A 118 1.53 29.76 -14.41
C SER A 118 2.17 29.31 -13.10
N GLN A 119 1.40 29.35 -12.00
CA GLN A 119 1.84 28.81 -10.72
C GLN A 119 1.87 27.28 -10.77
N LEU A 120 2.92 26.66 -10.24
CA LEU A 120 2.96 25.22 -9.98
C LEU A 120 2.14 24.93 -8.71
N GLN A 121 0.95 24.35 -8.87
CA GLN A 121 0.02 24.07 -7.76
C GLN A 121 0.45 22.88 -6.88
N SER A 122 1.30 21.99 -7.42
CA SER A 122 1.78 20.81 -6.70
C SER A 122 3.21 20.52 -7.08
N VAL A 123 4.08 20.45 -6.08
CA VAL A 123 5.45 19.96 -6.23
C VAL A 123 5.40 18.43 -6.13
N PRO A 124 6.10 17.68 -7.01
CA PRO A 124 6.28 16.25 -6.81
C PRO A 124 6.82 15.97 -5.39
N TYR A 125 6.17 15.08 -4.64
CA TYR A 125 6.49 14.77 -3.23
C TYR A 125 7.99 14.53 -2.97
N ALA A 126 8.72 13.98 -3.94
CA ALA A 126 10.14 13.69 -3.83
C ALA A 126 11.05 14.94 -3.90
N LEU A 127 10.62 16.01 -4.59
CA LEU A 127 11.35 17.29 -4.65
C LEU A 127 11.11 18.15 -3.41
N TYR A 128 9.93 18.02 -2.77
CA TYR A 128 9.63 18.64 -1.47
C TYR A 128 10.34 17.94 -0.29
N ALA A 129 10.42 16.60 -0.32
CA ALA A 129 11.04 15.81 0.76
C ALA A 129 12.55 16.06 0.92
N THR A 130 13.22 16.58 -0.12
CA THR A 130 14.67 16.89 -0.08
C THR A 130 14.96 18.22 0.65
N SER A 131 14.00 19.15 0.72
CA SER A 131 14.13 20.44 1.39
C SER A 131 13.38 20.53 2.74
N GLY A 132 12.64 19.49 3.12
CA GLY A 132 11.95 19.39 4.41
C GLY A 132 12.91 19.11 5.58
N THR A 133 12.69 19.76 6.72
CA THR A 133 13.40 19.41 7.96
C THR A 133 12.98 18.02 8.44
N PRO A 134 13.91 17.16 8.91
CA PRO A 134 13.55 15.86 9.48
C PRO A 134 12.57 16.05 10.64
N GLY A 135 11.43 15.37 10.58
CA GLY A 135 10.44 15.39 11.66
C GLY A 135 11.02 14.87 12.98
N PRO A 136 10.46 15.29 14.14
CA PRO A 136 10.94 14.82 15.44
C PRO A 136 10.88 13.30 15.55
N GLN A 137 11.91 12.72 16.15
CA GLN A 137 12.05 11.29 16.42
C GLN A 137 10.83 10.78 17.20
N GLY A 138 10.16 9.74 16.69
CA GLY A 138 9.02 9.11 17.35
C GLY A 138 9.38 8.53 18.72
N GLU A 139 8.41 8.55 19.63
CA GLU A 139 8.58 8.10 21.01
C GLU A 139 9.12 6.67 21.10
N GLN A 140 10.04 6.45 22.04
CA GLN A 140 10.64 5.15 22.35
C GLN A 140 9.55 4.15 22.79
N GLY A 141 9.47 3.00 22.13
CA GLY A 141 8.48 1.96 22.43
C GLY A 141 8.57 1.42 23.86
N PRO A 142 7.45 0.94 24.44
CA PRO A 142 7.39 0.51 25.83
C PRO A 142 8.25 -0.73 26.10
N ALA A 143 8.84 -0.79 27.30
CA ALA A 143 9.56 -1.96 27.80
C ALA A 143 8.61 -3.17 27.99
N GLY A 144 9.12 -4.38 27.72
CA GLY A 144 8.34 -5.62 27.69
C GLY A 144 7.70 -6.06 29.03
N PRO A 145 6.76 -7.03 28.99
CA PRO A 145 5.87 -7.33 30.10
C PRO A 145 6.59 -7.98 31.29
N GLN A 146 6.31 -7.44 32.48
CA GLN A 146 6.65 -8.00 33.80
C GLN A 146 5.63 -9.10 34.19
N GLY A 147 6.10 -10.19 34.80
CA GLY A 147 5.30 -11.37 35.18
C GLY A 147 4.27 -11.13 36.30
N GLU A 148 3.39 -12.13 36.48
CA GLU A 148 2.09 -12.11 37.18
C GLU A 148 2.01 -11.34 38.53
N PRO A 149 0.88 -10.67 38.84
CA PRO A 149 0.75 -9.78 40.00
C PRO A 149 0.54 -10.51 41.34
N GLY A 150 1.22 -10.04 42.39
CA GLY A 150 0.86 -10.28 43.80
C GLY A 150 -0.31 -9.39 44.25
N PRO A 151 -0.91 -9.65 45.44
CA PRO A 151 -2.17 -9.03 45.85
C PRO A 151 -2.08 -7.50 46.02
N THR A 152 -3.18 -6.83 45.71
CA THR A 152 -3.40 -5.38 45.60
C THR A 152 -2.88 -4.57 46.79
N GLY A 153 -2.01 -3.60 46.50
CA GLY A 153 -1.63 -2.48 47.39
C GLY A 153 -2.36 -1.18 47.00
N PRO A 154 -2.54 -0.23 47.92
CA PRO A 154 -3.40 0.94 47.72
C PRO A 154 -2.81 1.91 46.67
N GLN A 155 -3.71 2.53 45.90
CA GLN A 155 -3.44 3.50 44.83
C GLN A 155 -2.69 4.74 45.36
N GLY A 156 -1.60 5.11 44.67
CA GLY A 156 -0.82 6.34 44.86
C GLY A 156 -0.99 7.34 43.72
N GLU A 157 -0.75 8.62 44.02
CA GLU A 157 -1.47 9.80 43.51
C GLU A 157 -1.31 10.19 42.03
N GLN A 158 -2.43 10.65 41.47
CA GLN A 158 -2.59 11.38 40.22
C GLN A 158 -1.87 12.74 40.28
N GLY A 159 -1.08 13.09 39.26
CA GLY A 159 -0.43 14.41 39.15
C GLY A 159 -1.45 15.56 39.09
N PRO A 160 -1.10 16.76 39.60
CA PRO A 160 -2.07 17.76 40.00
C PRO A 160 -2.88 18.30 38.83
N GLU A 161 -4.18 18.09 38.96
CA GLU A 161 -5.24 18.88 38.36
C GLU A 161 -4.96 20.38 38.62
N GLY A 162 -5.17 21.24 37.60
CA GLY A 162 -5.02 22.69 37.76
C GLY A 162 -5.82 23.20 38.97
N PRO A 163 -5.39 24.27 39.65
CA PRO A 163 -5.94 24.63 40.95
C PRO A 163 -7.40 25.03 40.84
N LEU A 164 -8.31 24.07 41.03
CA LEU A 164 -9.69 24.31 41.39
C LEU A 164 -9.67 24.71 42.86
N VAL A 165 -9.91 25.99 43.13
CA VAL A 165 -10.07 26.50 44.48
C VAL A 165 -11.25 25.77 45.12
N PHE A 166 -11.05 25.13 46.28
CA PHE A 166 -12.11 24.47 47.03
C PHE A 166 -13.25 25.47 47.28
N GLY A 167 -14.38 25.26 46.61
CA GLY A 167 -15.59 26.04 46.83
C GLY A 167 -16.21 25.67 48.17
N THR A 168 -16.69 26.67 48.91
CA THR A 168 -17.61 26.45 50.03
C THR A 168 -18.87 25.80 49.49
N GLU A 169 -19.43 24.81 50.21
CA GLU A 169 -20.63 24.08 49.79
C GLU A 169 -21.72 25.05 49.35
N GLY A 170 -22.25 24.82 48.14
CA GLY A 170 -23.26 25.64 47.51
C GLY A 170 -22.80 26.94 46.84
N GLN A 171 -21.56 27.41 46.95
CA GLN A 171 -21.12 28.62 46.20
C GLN A 171 -20.63 28.30 44.79
N THR A 172 -21.03 29.10 43.80
CA THR A 172 -20.55 28.94 42.41
C THR A 172 -19.22 29.69 42.22
N LEU A 173 -18.24 29.10 41.52
CA LEU A 173 -16.94 29.72 41.26
C LEU A 173 -17.03 30.84 40.21
N ARG A 174 -16.28 31.93 40.39
CA ARG A 174 -16.12 33.02 39.40
C ARG A 174 -14.65 33.18 39.02
N HIS A 175 -14.34 33.30 37.73
CA HIS A 175 -12.97 33.57 37.27
C HIS A 175 -12.66 35.08 37.31
N GLY A 176 -11.80 35.50 38.23
CA GLY A 176 -11.35 36.88 38.41
C GLY A 176 -10.08 37.16 37.63
N GLU A 177 -10.19 37.35 36.32
CA GLU A 177 -9.14 37.69 35.34
C GLU A 177 -7.90 36.76 35.25
N THR A 178 -7.35 36.24 36.35
CA THR A 178 -6.20 35.32 36.39
C THR A 178 -6.37 34.11 37.32
N THR A 179 -7.40 34.06 38.18
CA THR A 179 -7.66 32.93 39.09
C THR A 179 -9.16 32.63 39.27
N TRP A 180 -9.52 31.39 39.59
CA TRP A 180 -10.87 31.01 40.00
C TRP A 180 -11.09 31.32 41.50
N GLU A 181 -12.18 32.00 41.85
CA GLU A 181 -12.48 32.43 43.22
C GLU A 181 -13.89 31.94 43.65
N ALA A 182 -14.01 31.43 44.87
CA ALA A 182 -15.26 30.93 45.47
C ALA A 182 -16.02 32.03 46.24
N SER A 183 -16.15 33.22 45.65
CA SER A 183 -16.78 34.38 46.31
C SER A 183 -17.94 34.96 45.49
N SER A 184 -18.60 34.15 44.67
CA SER A 184 -19.73 34.64 43.89
C SER A 184 -20.95 34.89 44.79
N ASN A 185 -21.75 35.89 44.44
CA ASN A 185 -23.05 36.11 45.05
C ASN A 185 -24.09 35.08 44.59
N ILE A 186 -23.69 33.96 43.97
CA ILE A 186 -24.59 32.95 43.42
C ILE A 186 -24.37 31.64 44.17
N TYR A 187 -25.41 31.16 44.84
CA TYR A 187 -25.42 29.98 45.67
C TYR A 187 -26.34 28.91 45.08
N ASN A 188 -25.85 27.72 44.73
CA ASN A 188 -26.63 26.63 44.17
C ASN A 188 -26.65 25.43 45.14
N THR A 189 -27.83 25.06 45.62
CA THR A 189 -28.03 23.92 46.55
C THR A 189 -28.07 22.56 45.83
N GLY A 190 -27.90 22.53 44.51
CA GLY A 190 -28.10 21.36 43.65
C GLY A 190 -29.53 21.24 43.11
N THR A 191 -30.50 21.91 43.73
CA THR A 191 -31.92 21.96 43.31
C THR A 191 -32.43 23.37 43.07
N ASN A 192 -31.98 24.33 43.89
CA ASN A 192 -32.39 25.74 43.86
C ASN A 192 -31.16 26.68 43.75
N VAL A 193 -31.28 27.77 43.01
CA VAL A 193 -30.22 28.78 42.81
C VAL A 193 -30.57 30.09 43.53
N GLY A 194 -29.79 30.46 44.53
CA GLY A 194 -29.79 31.74 45.24
C GLY A 194 -28.88 32.78 44.59
N ILE A 195 -29.29 34.05 44.52
CA ILE A 195 -28.40 35.18 44.19
C ILE A 195 -28.51 36.21 45.32
N GLY A 196 -27.44 36.45 46.07
CA GLY A 196 -27.44 37.30 47.27
C GLY A 196 -27.86 36.60 48.57
N THR A 197 -28.23 35.32 48.50
CA THR A 197 -28.65 34.48 49.64
C THR A 197 -28.02 33.09 49.56
N THR A 198 -27.76 32.45 50.72
CA THR A 198 -27.19 31.10 50.82
C THR A 198 -28.22 30.03 51.20
N ASP A 199 -29.51 30.39 51.31
CA ASP A 199 -30.59 29.44 51.61
C ASP A 199 -31.78 29.64 50.63
N PRO A 200 -31.63 29.23 49.36
CA PRO A 200 -32.66 29.45 48.36
C PRO A 200 -33.86 28.51 48.57
N THR A 201 -34.98 29.08 49.01
CA THR A 201 -36.24 28.35 49.23
C THR A 201 -37.01 28.04 47.93
N GLU A 202 -36.64 28.69 46.82
CA GLU A 202 -37.28 28.55 45.51
C GLU A 202 -36.24 28.29 44.42
N LYS A 203 -36.66 27.73 43.27
CA LYS A 203 -35.74 27.34 42.18
C LYS A 203 -34.79 28.44 41.72
N LEU A 204 -35.25 29.69 41.76
CA LEU A 204 -34.41 30.89 41.65
C LEU A 204 -34.83 31.88 42.74
N HIS A 205 -33.97 32.10 43.75
CA HIS A 205 -34.20 33.01 44.87
C HIS A 205 -33.18 34.15 44.82
N VAL A 206 -33.60 35.39 44.52
CA VAL A 206 -32.67 36.53 44.48
C VAL A 206 -32.97 37.51 45.62
N GLU A 207 -32.05 37.64 46.57
CA GLU A 207 -32.06 38.70 47.59
C GLU A 207 -31.34 39.94 47.05
N GLY A 208 -32.06 40.73 46.24
CA GLY A 208 -31.55 41.96 45.65
C GLY A 208 -32.42 42.48 44.50
N ASN A 209 -32.02 43.61 43.90
CA ASN A 209 -32.74 44.20 42.76
C ASN A 209 -32.45 43.39 41.48
N ILE A 210 -33.49 42.80 40.88
CA ILE A 210 -33.40 42.10 39.59
C ILE A 210 -33.78 43.06 38.46
N ARG A 211 -32.95 43.13 37.41
CA ARG A 211 -33.28 43.85 36.16
C ARG A 211 -33.42 42.86 35.03
N ALA A 212 -34.63 42.35 34.81
CA ALA A 212 -34.94 41.39 33.75
C ALA A 212 -35.52 42.10 32.53
N HIS A 213 -35.00 41.82 31.34
CA HIS A 213 -35.55 42.28 30.05
C HIS A 213 -36.23 41.10 29.34
N GLY A 214 -37.44 40.76 29.77
CA GLY A 214 -38.25 39.67 29.18
C GLY A 214 -39.48 39.34 30.04
N LEU A 215 -40.58 38.91 29.40
CA LEU A 215 -41.89 38.66 30.01
C LEU A 215 -41.80 37.58 31.11
N MET A 216 -41.91 37.98 32.38
CA MET A 216 -42.10 37.05 33.51
C MET A 216 -43.60 36.82 33.67
N LEU A 217 -44.05 35.57 33.55
CA LEU A 217 -45.44 35.17 33.78
C LEU A 217 -45.57 34.69 35.23
N ASP A 218 -46.39 35.35 36.04
CA ASP A 218 -46.86 34.80 37.31
C ASP A 218 -48.38 34.67 37.34
N LYS A 219 -48.87 33.76 38.20
CA LYS A 219 -50.30 33.51 38.44
C LYS A 219 -50.57 33.51 39.94
N GLN A 220 -51.14 34.63 40.41
CA GLN A 220 -52.21 34.81 41.41
C GLN A 220 -52.01 34.52 42.91
N GLY A 221 -52.13 35.60 43.68
CA GLY A 221 -52.66 35.73 45.04
C GLY A 221 -52.83 37.22 45.41
N THR A 222 -54.06 37.74 45.37
CA THR A 222 -54.55 39.14 45.35
C THR A 222 -54.15 40.06 46.53
N PRO A 223 -54.13 41.40 46.34
CA PRO A 223 -55.31 42.24 46.65
C PRO A 223 -55.66 43.32 45.59
N ASP A 224 -56.93 43.72 45.59
CA ASP A 224 -57.64 44.67 44.71
C ASP A 224 -56.81 45.82 44.09
N GLU A 225 -56.79 45.88 42.75
CA GLU A 225 -56.31 47.05 42.00
C GLU A 225 -57.27 47.42 40.84
N ASP A 226 -57.39 48.72 40.62
CA ASP A 226 -58.24 49.38 39.62
C ASP A 226 -58.00 48.86 38.18
N PRO A 227 -59.03 48.87 37.31
CA PRO A 227 -58.87 48.39 35.93
C PRO A 227 -57.90 49.24 35.11
N LEU A 228 -56.96 48.59 34.41
CA LEU A 228 -55.97 49.24 33.55
C LEU A 228 -56.59 49.91 32.31
N PHE A 229 -57.68 49.35 31.78
CA PHE A 229 -58.43 49.93 30.66
C PHE A 229 -59.90 49.54 30.75
N VAL A 230 -60.80 50.53 30.68
CA VAL A 230 -62.26 50.32 30.64
C VAL A 230 -62.86 50.94 29.39
N VAL A 231 -63.73 50.19 28.71
CA VAL A 231 -64.64 50.73 27.69
C VAL A 231 -66.02 50.81 28.32
N ARG A 232 -66.59 52.02 28.31
CA ARG A 232 -67.93 52.28 28.80
C ARG A 232 -68.88 52.56 27.64
N ASN A 233 -70.14 52.13 27.77
CA ASN A 233 -71.18 52.52 26.82
C ASN A 233 -71.59 54.00 27.04
N SER A 234 -72.47 54.53 26.20
CA SER A 234 -72.91 55.94 26.23
C SER A 234 -73.60 56.36 27.53
N GLU A 235 -73.98 55.42 28.39
CA GLU A 235 -74.65 55.62 29.67
C GLU A 235 -73.68 55.56 30.87
N GLY A 236 -72.40 55.25 30.62
CA GLY A 236 -71.34 55.23 31.62
C GLY A 236 -71.06 53.85 32.26
N ASN A 237 -71.74 52.79 31.82
CA ASN A 237 -71.56 51.42 32.32
C ASN A 237 -70.39 50.71 31.62
N ILE A 238 -69.62 49.88 32.34
CA ILE A 238 -68.46 49.15 31.81
C ILE A 238 -68.93 47.93 31.01
N VAL A 239 -68.60 47.85 29.72
CA VAL A 239 -68.94 46.72 28.84
C VAL A 239 -67.71 45.84 28.54
N PHE A 240 -66.51 46.40 28.69
CA PHE A 240 -65.24 45.69 28.54
C PHE A 240 -64.22 46.28 29.51
N ALA A 241 -63.62 45.42 30.34
CA ALA A 241 -62.57 45.85 31.25
C ALA A 241 -61.38 44.91 31.18
N VAL A 242 -60.20 45.51 31.09
CA VAL A 242 -58.91 44.83 31.13
C VAL A 242 -58.32 45.05 32.52
N TYR A 243 -58.12 43.93 33.22
CA TYR A 243 -57.39 43.86 34.47
C TYR A 243 -56.08 43.14 34.18
N GLU A 244 -55.06 43.32 35.01
CA GLU A 244 -53.79 42.59 34.84
C GLU A 244 -53.97 41.06 34.84
N GLN A 245 -55.01 40.57 35.51
CA GLN A 245 -55.32 39.15 35.72
C GLN A 245 -56.22 38.52 34.63
N GLY A 246 -56.65 39.29 33.64
CA GLY A 246 -57.48 38.79 32.54
C GLY A 246 -58.49 39.81 32.00
N VAL A 247 -59.10 39.45 30.87
CA VAL A 247 -60.12 40.27 30.21
C VAL A 247 -61.51 39.83 30.68
N ARG A 248 -62.33 40.78 31.16
CA ARG A 248 -63.76 40.56 31.43
C ARG A 248 -64.60 41.28 30.39
N ILE A 249 -65.54 40.56 29.80
CA ILE A 249 -66.52 41.09 28.84
C ILE A 249 -67.89 41.01 29.50
N TYR A 250 -68.55 42.15 29.65
CA TYR A 250 -69.92 42.23 30.16
C TYR A 250 -70.85 42.44 28.97
N VAL A 251 -71.71 41.46 28.70
CA VAL A 251 -72.69 41.52 27.61
C VAL A 251 -74.04 41.87 28.22
N ASP A 252 -74.51 43.09 27.97
CA ASP A 252 -75.87 43.50 28.30
C ASP A 252 -76.79 43.08 27.14
N GLY A 253 -77.84 42.34 27.45
CA GLY A 253 -78.74 41.75 26.46
C GLY A 253 -80.15 42.33 26.60
N ASP A 254 -80.40 43.42 25.88
CA ASP A 254 -81.74 43.92 25.55
C ASP A 254 -82.53 42.81 24.80
N PRO A 255 -83.79 42.49 25.17
CA PRO A 255 -84.57 41.41 24.57
C PRO A 255 -84.94 41.56 23.08
N ALA A 256 -84.36 42.50 22.34
CA ALA A 256 -84.92 42.97 21.07
C ALA A 256 -84.10 42.67 19.78
N ASP A 257 -82.91 42.05 19.84
CA ASP A 257 -82.12 41.78 18.61
C ASP A 257 -81.92 40.28 18.32
N GLU A 258 -82.73 39.76 17.39
CA GLU A 258 -82.57 38.45 16.75
C GLU A 258 -81.51 38.50 15.62
N GLY A 259 -80.32 37.90 15.81
CA GLY A 259 -79.40 37.67 14.68
C GLY A 259 -77.97 37.23 15.04
N LYS A 260 -77.64 35.94 14.88
CA LYS A 260 -76.34 35.31 15.24
C LYS A 260 -75.25 35.48 14.15
N GLY A 261 -74.02 35.80 14.59
CA GLY A 261 -72.80 35.88 13.76
C GLY A 261 -72.11 34.52 13.49
N ASN A 262 -71.45 34.41 12.34
CA ASN A 262 -71.17 33.15 11.64
C ASN A 262 -69.66 32.82 11.51
N ARG A 263 -68.79 33.17 12.48
CA ARG A 263 -67.33 32.92 12.37
C ARG A 263 -66.65 32.59 13.69
N SER A 264 -66.13 31.35 13.75
CA SER A 264 -64.89 30.87 14.38
C SER A 264 -64.56 31.17 15.84
N GLY A 265 -64.21 30.09 16.56
CA GLY A 265 -63.16 30.10 17.58
C GLY A 265 -63.68 30.11 19.02
N PHE A 266 -64.31 29.01 19.43
CA PHE A 266 -64.76 28.73 20.80
C PHE A 266 -66.02 29.50 21.24
N ALA A 267 -67.15 28.79 21.33
CA ALA A 267 -68.33 29.26 22.05
C ALA A 267 -68.93 28.11 22.86
N ILE A 268 -68.76 28.19 24.18
CA ILE A 268 -69.65 27.58 25.17
C ILE A 268 -70.80 28.57 25.34
N GLY A 269 -72.03 28.12 25.14
CA GLY A 269 -73.22 28.92 25.38
C GLY A 269 -74.40 28.01 25.72
N GLY A 270 -74.90 28.13 26.94
CA GLY A 270 -76.19 27.59 27.38
C GLY A 270 -77.28 28.67 27.30
N LEU A 271 -78.54 28.25 27.15
CA LEU A 271 -79.69 29.07 27.51
C LEU A 271 -80.93 28.20 27.75
N THR A 272 -81.33 28.05 29.00
CA THR A 272 -82.77 27.98 29.32
C THR A 272 -83.10 29.01 30.39
N GLY A 273 -84.24 29.66 30.22
CA GLY A 273 -84.61 30.83 30.99
C GLY A 273 -85.49 30.48 32.17
N PHE A 274 -84.91 30.24 33.35
CA PHE A 274 -85.54 30.55 34.63
C PHE A 274 -84.47 30.88 35.67
N LYS A 275 -84.76 31.89 36.50
CA LYS A 275 -83.92 32.34 37.61
C LYS A 275 -84.01 31.33 38.74
N ASP A 276 -82.95 30.56 38.99
CA ASP A 276 -82.32 30.41 40.31
C ASP A 276 -81.18 29.37 40.26
N THR A 277 -80.09 29.66 40.98
CA THR A 277 -78.83 28.92 41.15
C THR A 277 -77.90 28.89 39.92
N GLY A 278 -76.71 29.49 40.05
CA GLY A 278 -75.72 29.55 38.98
C GLY A 278 -74.91 28.26 38.90
N GLU A 279 -75.00 27.56 37.77
CA GLU A 279 -74.15 26.42 37.44
C GLU A 279 -72.91 26.87 36.62
N GLU A 280 -71.77 26.21 36.85
CA GLU A 280 -70.44 26.59 36.34
C GLU A 280 -70.05 25.70 35.14
N TYR A 281 -70.28 26.12 33.90
CA TYR A 281 -70.09 25.27 32.70
C TYR A 281 -68.63 25.06 32.23
N PHE A 282 -67.68 25.85 32.73
CA PHE A 282 -66.26 25.71 32.40
C PHE A 282 -65.39 26.21 33.54
N ARG A 283 -64.70 25.29 34.23
CA ARG A 283 -63.78 25.61 35.32
C ARG A 283 -62.37 25.15 34.97
N VAL A 284 -61.41 26.08 35.10
CA VAL A 284 -59.98 25.76 35.05
C VAL A 284 -59.36 26.15 36.40
N SER A 285 -59.02 25.15 37.21
CA SER A 285 -58.33 25.33 38.50
C SER A 285 -56.84 24.96 38.38
N ARG A 286 -56.05 25.21 39.44
CA ARG A 286 -54.61 24.87 39.46
C ARG A 286 -54.32 23.35 39.46
N GLY A 287 -55.33 22.49 39.51
CA GLY A 287 -55.17 21.04 39.60
C GLY A 287 -56.06 20.22 38.67
N TYR A 288 -57.11 20.80 38.07
CA TYR A 288 -57.92 20.13 37.06
C TYR A 288 -58.68 21.11 36.15
N THR A 289 -59.02 20.65 34.94
CA THR A 289 -59.96 21.29 34.01
C THR A 289 -61.23 20.43 33.92
N GLN A 290 -62.39 21.05 34.12
CA GLN A 290 -63.70 20.39 34.08
C GLN A 290 -64.60 21.14 33.09
N VAL A 291 -65.33 20.37 32.26
CA VAL A 291 -66.31 20.90 31.29
C VAL A 291 -67.62 20.16 31.49
N LEU A 292 -68.67 20.91 31.85
CA LEU A 292 -70.04 20.42 32.05
C LEU A 292 -70.88 20.87 30.84
N PHE A 293 -71.71 19.99 30.26
CA PHE A 293 -72.48 20.28 29.04
C PHE A 293 -74.00 20.19 29.29
N ASP A 294 -74.76 21.10 28.68
CA ASP A 294 -76.23 21.06 28.57
C ASP A 294 -76.64 20.62 27.15
N ASP A 295 -77.72 19.86 27.04
CA ASP A 295 -77.96 18.81 26.05
C ASP A 295 -78.52 19.30 24.70
N GLN A 296 -78.38 20.58 24.35
CA GLN A 296 -79.04 21.17 23.18
C GLN A 296 -78.10 22.05 22.33
N GLY A 297 -77.24 21.44 21.52
CA GLY A 297 -76.56 22.15 20.42
C GLY A 297 -75.71 21.29 19.49
N LYS A 298 -76.04 21.26 18.18
CA LYS A 298 -75.24 20.56 17.13
C LYS A 298 -74.65 21.54 16.12
N GLY A 299 -73.33 21.49 15.92
CA GLY A 299 -72.59 22.16 14.84
C GLY A 299 -72.07 21.14 13.81
N ASN A 300 -72.26 21.40 12.51
CA ASN A 300 -72.15 20.38 11.47
C ASN A 300 -70.75 20.19 10.85
N ARG A 301 -69.71 20.97 11.20
CA ARG A 301 -68.34 20.79 10.67
C ARG A 301 -67.23 21.33 11.62
N SER A 302 -66.21 20.48 11.84
CA SER A 302 -64.85 20.75 12.37
C SER A 302 -64.64 20.70 13.90
N GLY A 303 -63.81 19.72 14.32
CA GLY A 303 -62.95 19.70 15.51
C GLY A 303 -63.63 19.61 16.88
N PHE A 304 -63.56 18.43 17.51
CA PHE A 304 -63.92 18.13 18.92
C PHE A 304 -64.92 19.09 19.59
N ALA A 305 -66.20 18.78 19.43
CA ALA A 305 -67.26 19.07 20.37
C ALA A 305 -67.75 17.74 20.96
N ILE A 306 -67.95 17.69 22.28
CA ILE A 306 -68.43 16.54 23.05
C ILE A 306 -69.97 16.61 23.10
N GLY A 307 -70.66 15.49 22.89
CA GLY A 307 -72.13 15.41 22.98
C GLY A 307 -72.63 13.98 23.18
N GLY A 308 -73.70 13.84 23.99
CA GLY A 308 -74.28 12.58 24.46
C GLY A 308 -75.61 12.17 23.81
N LEU A 309 -76.17 11.06 24.31
CA LEU A 309 -77.54 10.57 24.06
C LEU A 309 -77.91 9.68 25.28
N THR A 310 -79.06 9.77 25.95
CA THR A 310 -80.31 9.09 25.55
C THR A 310 -81.51 9.53 26.40
N GLY A 311 -82.71 9.36 25.83
CA GLY A 311 -83.97 9.62 26.51
C GLY A 311 -84.35 8.49 27.45
N PHE A 312 -84.38 8.77 28.75
CA PHE A 312 -85.55 8.72 29.64
C PHE A 312 -85.07 9.02 31.07
N LYS A 313 -85.89 9.76 31.82
CA LYS A 313 -85.63 10.27 33.18
C LYS A 313 -85.05 9.21 34.13
N ALA A 314 -83.88 9.50 34.68
CA ALA A 314 -83.43 9.02 35.99
C ALA A 314 -82.52 10.09 36.63
N ASP A 315 -82.50 10.07 37.96
CA ASP A 315 -82.25 11.18 38.87
C ASP A 315 -80.84 11.80 38.87
N GLU A 316 -80.76 12.97 39.51
CA GLU A 316 -79.60 13.76 39.88
C GLU A 316 -78.34 12.93 40.16
N ASP A 317 -77.36 12.97 39.25
CA ASP A 317 -75.94 12.81 39.56
C ASP A 317 -75.13 13.52 38.46
N GLU A 318 -74.36 14.54 38.87
CA GLU A 318 -73.39 15.25 38.03
C GLU A 318 -72.35 14.24 37.52
N ARG A 319 -72.32 13.96 36.20
CA ARG A 319 -71.36 13.04 35.59
C ARG A 319 -70.28 13.78 34.81
N ASP A 320 -69.03 13.52 35.18
CA ASP A 320 -67.83 14.09 34.55
C ASP A 320 -67.45 13.33 33.26
N PHE A 321 -67.82 13.85 32.09
CA PHE A 321 -67.49 13.22 30.80
C PHE A 321 -66.07 13.51 30.31
N PHE A 322 -65.43 14.55 30.86
CA PHE A 322 -64.04 14.91 30.56
C PHE A 322 -63.39 15.54 31.79
N SER A 323 -62.48 14.81 32.44
CA SER A 323 -61.67 15.34 33.55
C SER A 323 -60.19 15.27 33.21
N VAL A 324 -59.48 16.37 33.41
CA VAL A 324 -58.02 16.42 33.32
C VAL A 324 -57.52 16.83 34.69
N SER A 325 -56.74 15.98 35.36
CA SER A 325 -56.08 16.28 36.64
C SER A 325 -54.56 16.21 36.49
N ARG A 326 -53.81 16.58 37.54
CA ARG A 326 -52.34 16.47 37.55
C ARG A 326 -51.82 15.02 37.42
N GLU A 327 -52.66 14.02 37.72
CA GLU A 327 -52.28 12.60 37.81
C GLU A 327 -52.99 11.70 36.78
N ARG A 328 -54.16 12.11 36.26
CA ARG A 328 -54.91 11.37 35.23
C ARG A 328 -55.68 12.31 34.27
N THR A 329 -55.79 11.90 33.01
CA THR A 329 -56.82 12.42 32.08
C THR A 329 -57.81 11.30 31.81
N GLN A 330 -59.09 11.53 32.10
CA GLN A 330 -60.16 10.53 31.95
C GLN A 330 -61.25 11.07 31.02
N VAL A 331 -61.68 10.24 30.06
CA VAL A 331 -62.80 10.51 29.15
C VAL A 331 -63.76 9.32 29.25
N LEU A 332 -64.97 9.57 29.74
CA LEU A 332 -66.02 8.55 29.88
C LEU A 332 -67.00 8.69 28.69
N PHE A 333 -67.38 7.57 28.07
CA PHE A 333 -68.29 7.56 26.91
C PHE A 333 -69.60 6.84 27.25
N ASP A 334 -70.71 7.33 26.68
CA ASP A 334 -72.00 6.61 26.64
C ASP A 334 -72.19 6.01 25.24
N ASP A 335 -72.73 4.80 25.17
CA ASP A 335 -72.65 3.79 24.10
C ASP A 335 -73.37 4.13 22.78
N GLN A 336 -73.80 5.38 22.55
CA GLN A 336 -74.73 5.71 21.45
C GLN A 336 -74.29 6.83 20.47
N GLY A 337 -73.03 7.27 20.44
CA GLY A 337 -72.60 8.39 19.58
C GLY A 337 -71.48 8.09 18.57
N LYS A 338 -71.78 8.01 17.26
CA LYS A 338 -70.75 8.06 16.18
C LYS A 338 -70.85 9.36 15.35
N GLY A 339 -69.78 10.16 15.36
CA GLY A 339 -69.56 11.26 14.41
C GLY A 339 -68.87 10.76 13.12
N ASN A 340 -69.37 11.16 11.95
CA ASN A 340 -69.05 10.47 10.70
C ASN A 340 -67.68 10.80 10.08
N ARG A 341 -66.99 11.91 10.42
CA ARG A 341 -65.63 12.26 9.93
C ARG A 341 -64.95 13.32 10.81
N SER A 342 -63.91 12.96 11.58
CA SER A 342 -62.74 13.78 12.01
C SER A 342 -62.17 13.37 13.39
N GLY A 343 -60.86 13.07 13.43
CA GLY A 343 -59.90 13.04 14.56
C GLY A 343 -60.35 12.84 16.03
N PHE A 344 -59.99 11.65 16.56
CA PHE A 344 -59.90 11.12 17.93
C PHE A 344 -61.12 11.12 18.86
N ALA A 345 -61.92 10.04 18.78
CA ALA A 345 -62.42 9.30 19.95
C ALA A 345 -62.76 7.84 19.58
N ILE A 346 -62.52 6.97 20.57
CA ILE A 346 -62.55 5.50 20.63
C ILE A 346 -63.94 5.04 21.09
N GLY A 347 -64.44 3.90 20.60
CA GLY A 347 -65.70 3.30 21.06
C GLY A 347 -65.77 1.79 20.82
N GLY A 348 -66.32 1.06 21.81
CA GLY A 348 -66.65 -0.36 21.75
C GLY A 348 -68.15 -0.58 21.52
N LEU A 349 -68.51 -1.80 21.09
CA LEU A 349 -69.88 -2.30 21.08
C LEU A 349 -69.80 -3.75 21.56
N THR A 350 -70.60 -4.15 22.55
CA THR A 350 -70.99 -5.56 22.70
C THR A 350 -72.49 -5.67 22.81
N GLY A 351 -73.07 -6.54 22.00
CA GLY A 351 -74.44 -6.98 22.19
C GLY A 351 -74.53 -7.81 23.47
N PHE A 352 -75.52 -7.49 24.29
CA PHE A 352 -75.97 -8.20 25.50
C PHE A 352 -75.41 -7.71 26.84
N LYS A 353 -76.37 -7.38 27.71
CA LYS A 353 -76.22 -7.03 29.12
C LYS A 353 -75.32 -8.05 29.83
N ALA A 354 -74.13 -7.62 30.24
CA ALA A 354 -73.44 -8.19 31.38
C ALA A 354 -73.33 -7.10 32.45
N GLU A 355 -73.55 -7.52 33.69
CA GLU A 355 -73.50 -6.71 34.90
C GLU A 355 -72.10 -6.14 35.14
N GLU A 356 -72.08 -4.99 35.81
CA GLU A 356 -70.95 -4.37 36.54
C GLU A 356 -69.54 -4.82 36.14
N ASP A 357 -68.92 -4.07 35.22
CA ASP A 357 -67.48 -3.75 35.30
C ASP A 357 -67.20 -2.59 34.33
N GLU A 358 -66.91 -1.41 34.89
CA GLU A 358 -66.44 -0.23 34.16
C GLU A 358 -65.12 -0.59 33.45
N LYS A 359 -65.11 -0.68 32.11
CA LYS A 359 -63.88 -0.90 31.34
C LYS A 359 -63.28 0.41 30.86
N ASP A 360 -62.13 0.79 31.42
CA ASP A 360 -61.32 1.93 30.98
C ASP A 360 -60.74 1.67 29.56
N LEU A 361 -61.39 2.15 28.50
CA LEU A 361 -60.93 1.94 27.12
C LEU A 361 -59.69 2.75 26.74
N PHE A 362 -59.41 3.83 27.48
CA PHE A 362 -58.21 4.66 27.30
C PHE A 362 -57.85 5.34 28.63
N SER A 363 -56.72 4.97 29.23
CA SER A 363 -56.22 5.63 30.43
C SER A 363 -54.78 6.13 30.21
N VAL A 364 -54.52 7.36 30.66
CA VAL A 364 -53.19 7.97 30.64
C VAL A 364 -52.88 8.45 32.06
N SER A 365 -51.82 7.89 32.63
CA SER A 365 -51.21 8.29 33.89
C SER A 365 -49.73 8.59 33.69
N ARG A 366 -49.06 9.09 34.73
CA ARG A 366 -47.61 9.33 34.69
C ARG A 366 -46.78 8.04 34.54
N GLU A 367 -47.36 6.89 34.88
CA GLU A 367 -46.68 5.60 34.94
C GLU A 367 -47.17 4.58 33.90
N ARG A 368 -48.32 4.83 33.25
CA ARG A 368 -48.93 3.92 32.27
C ARG A 368 -49.81 4.66 31.27
N THR A 369 -49.67 4.35 29.99
CA THR A 369 -50.69 4.63 28.97
C THR A 369 -51.26 3.29 28.52
N GLN A 370 -52.55 3.07 28.72
CA GLN A 370 -53.22 1.82 28.35
C GLN A 370 -54.37 2.09 27.38
N VAL A 371 -54.45 1.29 26.32
CA VAL A 371 -55.58 1.26 25.37
C VAL A 371 -56.13 -0.17 25.38
N LEU A 372 -57.39 -0.33 25.79
CA LEU A 372 -58.09 -1.61 25.85
C LEU A 372 -59.03 -1.72 24.65
N PHE A 373 -59.06 -2.87 23.99
CA PHE A 373 -59.90 -3.12 22.80
C PHE A 373 -60.98 -4.16 23.10
N ASP A 374 -62.10 -4.03 22.38
CA ASP A 374 -63.09 -5.08 22.21
C ASP A 374 -63.06 -5.54 20.74
N ASP A 375 -63.18 -6.85 20.50
CA ASP A 375 -62.81 -7.53 19.25
C ASP A 375 -63.65 -7.13 18.02
N GLU A 376 -64.69 -6.31 18.17
CA GLU A 376 -65.65 -6.01 17.09
C GLU A 376 -65.57 -4.59 16.47
N ALA A 377 -64.68 -3.69 16.91
CA ALA A 377 -64.69 -2.29 16.47
C ALA A 377 -63.75 -1.97 15.29
N LYS A 378 -64.27 -1.90 14.04
CA LYS A 378 -63.53 -1.40 12.86
C LYS A 378 -63.90 0.04 12.48
N GLY A 379 -62.89 0.92 12.41
CA GLY A 379 -62.97 2.25 11.81
C GLY A 379 -62.26 2.33 10.45
N ASN A 380 -62.97 2.76 9.40
CA ASN A 380 -62.39 2.94 8.06
C ASN A 380 -61.54 4.22 7.99
N ARG A 381 -60.22 4.04 8.18
CA ARG A 381 -59.08 4.91 7.81
C ARG A 381 -59.16 6.40 8.21
N SER A 382 -58.41 6.75 9.26
CA SER A 382 -57.26 7.69 9.24
C SER A 382 -57.01 8.32 10.63
N GLY A 383 -55.73 8.33 11.05
CA GLY A 383 -55.22 9.13 12.18
C GLY A 383 -54.94 8.38 13.48
N PHE A 384 -54.07 7.36 13.42
CA PHE A 384 -53.64 6.43 14.48
C PHE A 384 -54.66 5.34 14.86
N ALA A 385 -54.51 4.18 14.22
CA ALA A 385 -55.13 2.92 14.61
C ALA A 385 -54.06 1.82 14.61
N ILE A 386 -53.86 1.12 15.73
CA ILE A 386 -53.11 -0.13 15.79
C ILE A 386 -54.18 -1.23 15.87
N GLY A 387 -54.35 -2.01 14.80
CA GLY A 387 -55.32 -3.10 14.74
C GLY A 387 -54.65 -4.40 14.31
N GLY A 388 -54.77 -5.44 15.13
CA GLY A 388 -54.42 -6.81 14.75
C GLY A 388 -55.52 -7.42 13.86
N LEU A 389 -55.12 -8.23 12.88
CA LEU A 389 -56.04 -8.98 12.02
C LEU A 389 -55.92 -10.46 12.37
N THR A 390 -56.92 -11.05 13.03
CA THR A 390 -57.08 -12.50 13.08
C THR A 390 -58.53 -12.85 12.83
N GLY A 391 -58.80 -13.62 11.78
CA GLY A 391 -60.13 -14.15 11.49
C GLY A 391 -60.20 -15.61 11.88
N PHE A 392 -60.48 -15.94 13.15
CA PHE A 392 -61.03 -17.24 13.57
C PHE A 392 -61.86 -17.08 14.86
N LYS A 393 -62.83 -17.98 15.02
CA LYS A 393 -63.94 -17.95 15.98
C LYS A 393 -63.52 -18.23 17.43
N ASP A 394 -64.20 -17.52 18.34
CA ASP A 394 -64.36 -17.67 19.80
C ASP A 394 -63.73 -18.90 20.46
N GLY A 395 -62.87 -18.65 21.45
CA GLY A 395 -62.57 -19.67 22.46
C GLY A 395 -61.27 -19.59 23.26
N GLU A 396 -60.38 -18.61 23.07
CA GLU A 396 -59.19 -18.46 23.92
C GLU A 396 -58.90 -17.01 24.28
N GLU A 397 -58.88 -16.72 25.58
CA GLU A 397 -58.41 -15.47 26.16
C GLU A 397 -56.98 -15.18 25.68
N SER A 398 -56.78 -14.14 24.88
CA SER A 398 -55.47 -13.48 24.84
C SER A 398 -55.68 -11.98 24.73
N GLY A 399 -55.50 -11.29 25.86
CA GLY A 399 -55.40 -9.83 25.93
C GLY A 399 -54.12 -9.37 25.23
N ARG A 400 -54.12 -9.38 23.89
CA ARG A 400 -52.94 -9.02 23.10
C ARG A 400 -52.76 -7.51 23.12
N SER A 401 -51.79 -7.07 23.91
CA SER A 401 -51.36 -5.67 24.02
C SER A 401 -50.38 -5.36 22.88
N PHE A 402 -50.81 -4.64 21.84
CA PHE A 402 -49.97 -4.33 20.67
C PHE A 402 -48.96 -3.20 20.90
N PHE A 403 -49.12 -2.46 22.00
CA PHE A 403 -48.23 -1.41 22.46
C PHE A 403 -48.28 -1.40 23.99
N ASP A 404 -47.41 -2.18 24.60
CA ASP A 404 -47.35 -2.37 26.04
C ASP A 404 -46.15 -1.60 26.61
N VAL A 405 -46.44 -0.54 27.36
CA VAL A 405 -45.46 0.23 28.14
C VAL A 405 -45.77 0.02 29.62
N THR A 406 -45.71 -1.22 30.09
CA THR A 406 -45.88 -1.57 31.51
C THR A 406 -44.55 -1.55 32.25
N THR A 407 -44.61 -1.20 33.53
CA THR A 407 -43.48 -1.16 34.48
C THR A 407 -43.28 -2.49 35.21
N ASP A 408 -44.25 -3.41 35.13
CA ASP A 408 -44.16 -4.75 35.72
C ASP A 408 -43.46 -5.72 34.76
N ALA A 409 -42.14 -5.77 34.89
CA ALA A 409 -41.22 -6.50 34.02
C ALA A 409 -40.92 -7.94 34.54
N ALA A 410 -41.75 -8.49 35.43
CA ALA A 410 -41.51 -9.80 36.05
C ALA A 410 -41.89 -11.01 35.16
N GLY A 411 -42.58 -10.80 34.04
CA GLY A 411 -43.11 -11.88 33.20
C GLY A 411 -42.16 -12.42 32.13
N VAL A 412 -42.16 -13.74 31.92
CA VAL A 412 -41.65 -14.37 30.69
C VAL A 412 -42.58 -13.95 29.55
N ILE A 413 -41.99 -13.45 28.46
CA ILE A 413 -42.72 -12.85 27.35
C ILE A 413 -42.90 -13.90 26.26
N ASP A 414 -44.13 -14.13 25.78
CA ASP A 414 -44.38 -15.09 24.70
C ASP A 414 -43.62 -14.66 23.41
N PRO A 415 -42.65 -15.47 22.94
CA PRO A 415 -41.87 -15.15 21.74
C PRO A 415 -42.71 -15.13 20.45
N ALA A 416 -43.93 -15.69 20.45
CA ALA A 416 -44.79 -15.77 19.26
C ALA A 416 -45.45 -14.44 18.85
N GLU A 417 -45.40 -13.40 19.69
CA GLU A 417 -46.11 -12.14 19.43
C GLU A 417 -45.19 -11.00 18.97
N ASN A 418 -45.63 -10.26 17.94
CA ASN A 418 -44.98 -9.03 17.51
C ASN A 418 -45.39 -7.86 18.43
N ARG A 419 -44.41 -7.14 18.99
CA ARG A 419 -44.66 -6.01 19.89
C ARG A 419 -43.63 -4.90 19.72
N VAL A 420 -43.97 -3.69 20.16
CA VAL A 420 -42.96 -2.66 20.52
C VAL A 420 -42.97 -2.60 22.04
N LEU A 421 -41.82 -2.87 22.64
CA LEU A 421 -41.66 -3.04 24.08
C LEU A 421 -40.50 -2.17 24.57
N TRP A 422 -40.79 -1.38 25.60
CA TRP A 422 -39.77 -0.78 26.45
C TRP A 422 -39.69 -1.64 27.72
N TYR A 423 -38.51 -2.13 28.07
CA TYR A 423 -38.30 -2.94 29.29
C TYR A 423 -37.57 -2.10 30.35
N PRO A 424 -38.30 -1.44 31.27
CA PRO A 424 -37.76 -0.36 32.09
C PRO A 424 -36.65 -0.81 33.04
N LEU A 425 -36.77 -2.02 33.61
CA LEU A 425 -35.78 -2.56 34.56
C LEU A 425 -34.39 -2.76 33.96
N LYS A 426 -34.29 -2.84 32.63
CA LYS A 426 -33.02 -2.95 31.91
C LYS A 426 -32.76 -1.77 31.00
N ASN A 427 -33.60 -0.72 30.98
CA ASN A 427 -33.52 0.36 29.99
C ASN A 427 -33.42 -0.16 28.53
N ALA A 428 -34.09 -1.28 28.21
CA ALA A 428 -33.92 -1.97 26.93
C ALA A 428 -35.08 -1.68 25.97
N PHE A 429 -34.74 -1.42 24.71
CA PHE A 429 -35.73 -1.23 23.64
C PHE A 429 -35.83 -2.48 22.76
N MET A 430 -37.05 -2.98 22.59
CA MET A 430 -37.32 -4.21 21.84
C MET A 430 -38.46 -4.00 20.83
N ALA A 431 -38.30 -4.43 19.58
CA ALA A 431 -39.38 -4.35 18.59
C ALA A 431 -39.44 -5.55 17.62
N GLY A 432 -40.64 -6.07 17.38
CA GLY A 432 -40.90 -7.29 16.61
C GLY A 432 -41.17 -8.49 17.51
N SER A 433 -40.82 -9.69 17.04
CA SER A 433 -40.83 -10.92 17.86
C SER A 433 -39.43 -11.06 18.43
N VAL A 434 -39.21 -10.65 19.68
CA VAL A 434 -37.89 -10.72 20.34
C VAL A 434 -37.92 -11.90 21.32
N LEU A 435 -36.86 -12.72 21.34
CA LEU A 435 -36.81 -13.91 22.18
C LEU A 435 -36.36 -13.55 23.61
N VAL A 436 -37.30 -13.57 24.55
CA VAL A 436 -37.06 -13.32 25.99
C VAL A 436 -37.50 -14.54 26.79
N GLU A 437 -36.57 -15.44 27.09
CA GLU A 437 -36.85 -16.67 27.85
C GLU A 437 -36.87 -16.40 29.36
N SER A 438 -36.10 -15.41 29.82
CA SER A 438 -36.05 -14.94 31.20
C SER A 438 -35.62 -13.46 31.26
N PRO A 439 -35.84 -12.75 32.38
CA PRO A 439 -35.32 -11.39 32.59
C PRO A 439 -33.79 -11.26 32.43
N GLU A 440 -33.04 -12.35 32.58
CA GLU A 440 -31.57 -12.41 32.43
C GLU A 440 -31.13 -12.49 30.96
N ASP A 441 -32.07 -12.76 30.05
CA ASP A 441 -31.81 -12.81 28.62
C ASP A 441 -31.92 -11.45 27.91
N VAL A 442 -32.23 -10.41 28.68
CA VAL A 442 -32.26 -9.00 28.24
C VAL A 442 -31.12 -8.25 28.90
N GLY A 443 -30.24 -7.70 28.07
CA GLY A 443 -29.12 -6.89 28.55
C GLY A 443 -29.55 -5.51 29.02
N GLU A 444 -28.84 -4.95 29.99
CA GLU A 444 -29.05 -3.56 30.41
C GLU A 444 -28.66 -2.60 29.27
N ASN A 445 -29.43 -1.52 29.04
CA ASN A 445 -29.31 -0.58 27.94
C ASN A 445 -29.27 -1.23 26.54
N SER A 446 -29.86 -2.43 26.38
CA SER A 446 -29.81 -3.18 25.12
C SER A 446 -30.86 -2.74 24.09
N PHE A 447 -30.60 -3.05 22.82
CA PHE A 447 -31.47 -2.74 21.69
C PHE A 447 -31.68 -4.00 20.84
N ALA A 448 -32.91 -4.52 20.72
CA ALA A 448 -33.19 -5.69 19.89
C ALA A 448 -34.38 -5.48 18.97
N VAL A 449 -34.21 -5.69 17.66
CA VAL A 449 -35.31 -5.58 16.68
C VAL A 449 -35.30 -6.69 15.64
N GLY A 450 -36.48 -7.19 15.27
CA GLY A 450 -36.64 -8.19 14.20
C GLY A 450 -37.49 -9.38 14.62
N TYR A 451 -37.13 -10.56 14.12
CA TYR A 451 -37.84 -11.81 14.40
C TYR A 451 -36.91 -12.78 15.11
N GLU A 452 -37.28 -13.25 16.29
CA GLU A 452 -36.45 -13.98 17.23
C GLU A 452 -35.05 -13.38 17.47
N SER A 453 -34.92 -12.05 17.37
CA SER A 453 -33.66 -11.36 17.73
C SER A 453 -33.43 -11.39 19.25
N LYS A 454 -32.17 -11.34 19.70
CA LYS A 454 -31.80 -11.41 21.14
C LYS A 454 -30.63 -10.48 21.46
N GLY A 455 -30.87 -9.41 22.21
CA GLY A 455 -29.84 -8.50 22.76
C GLY A 455 -29.61 -8.79 24.25
N LYS A 456 -28.73 -9.74 24.56
CA LYS A 456 -28.53 -10.26 25.92
C LYS A 456 -27.44 -9.54 26.71
N GLY A 457 -26.37 -9.10 26.04
CA GLY A 457 -25.27 -8.41 26.74
C GLY A 457 -25.62 -6.97 27.13
N GLU A 458 -24.93 -6.43 28.13
CA GLU A 458 -25.05 -5.01 28.49
C GLU A 458 -24.73 -4.12 27.27
N CYS A 459 -25.49 -3.05 27.04
CA CYS A 459 -25.38 -2.14 25.92
C CYS A 459 -25.36 -2.83 24.54
N SER A 460 -25.87 -4.07 24.42
CA SER A 460 -25.80 -4.86 23.18
C SER A 460 -26.86 -4.45 22.15
N GLN A 461 -26.57 -4.70 20.87
CA GLN A 461 -27.52 -4.41 19.77
C GLN A 461 -27.75 -5.62 18.86
N ALA A 462 -28.98 -6.10 18.75
CA ALA A 462 -29.36 -7.19 17.86
C ALA A 462 -30.42 -6.73 16.83
N MET A 463 -30.16 -6.92 15.54
CA MET A 463 -31.07 -6.47 14.48
C MET A 463 -31.23 -7.52 13.36
N GLY A 464 -32.41 -8.08 13.17
CA GLY A 464 -32.71 -8.99 12.05
C GLY A 464 -33.43 -10.28 12.44
N TYR A 465 -33.42 -11.26 11.53
CA TYR A 465 -34.01 -12.58 11.77
C TYR A 465 -33.02 -13.45 12.57
N LYS A 466 -33.38 -13.87 13.78
CA LYS A 466 -32.56 -14.69 14.70
C LYS A 466 -31.17 -14.10 14.98
N ALA A 467 -31.01 -12.77 14.93
CA ALA A 467 -29.75 -12.09 15.27
C ALA A 467 -29.52 -12.13 16.79
N GLN A 468 -28.32 -12.45 17.25
CA GLN A 468 -28.00 -12.61 18.67
C GLN A 468 -26.74 -11.83 19.06
N ALA A 469 -26.91 -10.80 19.88
CA ALA A 469 -25.82 -10.05 20.51
C ALA A 469 -25.73 -10.48 21.98
N LEU A 470 -24.84 -11.44 22.26
CA LEU A 470 -24.79 -12.18 23.52
C LEU A 470 -23.80 -11.62 24.54
N GLY A 471 -22.74 -10.93 24.07
CA GLY A 471 -21.73 -10.34 24.95
C GLY A 471 -21.94 -8.86 25.21
N ASP A 472 -21.29 -8.32 26.24
CA ASP A 472 -21.42 -6.90 26.57
C ASP A 472 -20.85 -6.01 25.46
N TYR A 473 -21.50 -4.89 25.20
CA TYR A 473 -21.19 -3.96 24.10
C TYR A 473 -21.17 -4.61 22.71
N SER A 474 -21.76 -5.81 22.55
CA SER A 474 -21.74 -6.55 21.28
C SER A 474 -22.82 -6.09 20.31
N THR A 475 -22.57 -6.28 19.01
CA THR A 475 -23.51 -5.91 17.94
C THR A 475 -23.68 -7.08 16.98
N ALA A 476 -24.93 -7.51 16.73
CA ALA A 476 -25.28 -8.54 15.77
C ALA A 476 -26.36 -8.05 14.80
N ILE A 477 -26.07 -7.97 13.51
CA ILE A 477 -26.99 -7.45 12.49
C ILE A 477 -27.07 -8.42 11.31
N GLY A 478 -28.24 -9.00 11.03
CA GLY A 478 -28.46 -9.89 9.89
C GLY A 478 -29.23 -11.16 10.21
N ASN A 479 -29.42 -12.02 9.20
CA ASN A 479 -30.09 -13.31 9.34
C ASN A 479 -29.18 -14.31 10.07
N ARG A 480 -29.49 -14.68 11.31
CA ARG A 480 -28.69 -15.58 12.16
C ARG A 480 -27.26 -15.08 12.43
N ALA A 481 -27.06 -13.76 12.46
CA ALA A 481 -25.80 -13.16 12.89
C ALA A 481 -25.61 -13.36 14.41
N ILE A 482 -24.40 -13.74 14.86
CA ILE A 482 -24.13 -14.00 16.28
C ILE A 482 -22.84 -13.31 16.72
N ALA A 483 -22.94 -12.41 17.68
CA ALA A 483 -21.82 -11.78 18.39
C ALA A 483 -21.77 -12.31 19.82
N ARG A 484 -20.81 -13.19 20.15
CA ARG A 484 -20.87 -14.03 21.36
C ARG A 484 -20.31 -13.41 22.64
N ASN A 485 -19.35 -12.50 22.51
CA ASN A 485 -18.51 -12.05 23.62
C ASN A 485 -18.37 -10.52 23.64
N THR A 486 -17.68 -9.99 24.66
CA THR A 486 -17.55 -8.55 24.88
C THR A 486 -16.95 -7.84 23.68
N ASN A 487 -17.51 -6.69 23.28
CA ASN A 487 -17.10 -5.90 22.12
C ASN A 487 -17.06 -6.68 20.79
N SER A 488 -17.74 -7.82 20.68
CA SER A 488 -17.79 -8.58 19.43
C SER A 488 -18.82 -7.99 18.46
N PHE A 489 -18.52 -8.04 17.15
CA PHE A 489 -19.35 -7.45 16.11
C PHE A 489 -19.61 -8.45 14.98
N ALA A 490 -20.86 -8.77 14.71
CA ALA A 490 -21.28 -9.66 13.63
C ALA A 490 -22.26 -8.95 12.69
N PHE A 491 -21.96 -8.87 11.40
CA PHE A 491 -22.84 -8.27 10.40
C PHE A 491 -22.96 -9.16 9.16
N GLY A 492 -24.15 -9.64 8.82
CA GLY A 492 -24.42 -10.48 7.64
C GLY A 492 -25.14 -11.79 7.96
N GLU A 493 -25.62 -12.48 6.94
CA GLU A 493 -26.26 -13.80 7.13
C GLU A 493 -25.25 -14.81 7.68
N ASP A 494 -25.55 -15.48 8.79
CA ASP A 494 -24.69 -16.47 9.45
C ASP A 494 -23.28 -15.96 9.82
N ALA A 495 -23.09 -14.64 9.93
CA ALA A 495 -21.83 -14.06 10.42
C ALA A 495 -21.66 -14.37 11.92
N GLU A 496 -20.50 -14.84 12.34
CA GLU A 496 -20.26 -15.26 13.72
C GLU A 496 -18.92 -14.72 14.27
N ALA A 497 -19.02 -13.84 15.27
CA ALA A 497 -17.91 -13.33 16.05
C ALA A 497 -17.89 -14.04 17.41
N LYS A 498 -16.96 -15.01 17.59
CA LYS A 498 -16.98 -15.95 18.73
C LYS A 498 -16.21 -15.49 19.95
N ASN A 499 -15.32 -14.51 19.83
CA ASN A 499 -14.39 -14.14 20.92
C ASN A 499 -14.50 -12.66 21.28
N GLU A 500 -13.85 -12.25 22.36
CA GLU A 500 -13.80 -10.83 22.75
C GLU A 500 -13.10 -10.00 21.67
N GLU A 501 -13.66 -8.81 21.41
CA GLU A 501 -13.17 -7.86 20.42
C GLU A 501 -13.00 -8.49 19.01
N SER A 502 -13.81 -9.50 18.67
CA SER A 502 -13.78 -10.14 17.35
C SER A 502 -14.83 -9.55 16.40
N TYR A 503 -14.48 -9.41 15.12
CA TYR A 503 -15.29 -8.72 14.12
C TYR A 503 -15.52 -9.63 12.90
N ALA A 504 -16.76 -10.04 12.65
CA ALA A 504 -17.18 -10.84 11.51
C ALA A 504 -18.16 -10.06 10.63
N ILE A 505 -17.78 -9.72 9.40
CA ILE A 505 -18.61 -8.93 8.47
C ILE A 505 -18.73 -9.63 7.13
N GLY A 506 -19.95 -10.00 6.76
CA GLY A 506 -20.36 -10.65 5.51
C GLY A 506 -20.90 -12.06 5.72
N ARG A 507 -21.52 -12.63 4.68
CA ARG A 507 -22.25 -13.90 4.78
C ARG A 507 -21.32 -15.05 5.18
N GLY A 508 -21.60 -15.68 6.32
CA GLY A 508 -20.86 -16.80 6.89
C GLY A 508 -19.48 -16.45 7.45
N ALA A 509 -19.11 -15.16 7.51
CA ALA A 509 -17.81 -14.73 8.04
C ALA A 509 -17.61 -15.23 9.47
N LEU A 510 -16.44 -15.79 9.78
CA LEU A 510 -16.15 -16.39 11.08
C LEU A 510 -14.90 -15.77 11.71
N ALA A 511 -15.09 -14.99 12.77
CA ALA A 511 -14.01 -14.45 13.59
C ALA A 511 -13.97 -15.21 14.93
N LYS A 512 -13.02 -16.14 15.08
CA LYS A 512 -12.91 -17.04 16.24
C LYS A 512 -11.79 -16.66 17.22
N GLY A 513 -10.75 -15.99 16.75
CA GLY A 513 -9.65 -15.55 17.61
C GLY A 513 -10.01 -14.32 18.44
N TYR A 514 -9.34 -14.16 19.59
CA TYR A 514 -9.37 -12.89 20.35
C TYR A 514 -8.85 -11.75 19.46
N ARG A 515 -9.56 -10.61 19.41
CA ARG A 515 -9.18 -9.47 18.53
C ARG A 515 -8.99 -9.85 17.06
N SER A 516 -9.79 -10.77 16.55
CA SER A 516 -9.71 -11.24 15.15
C SER A 516 -10.70 -10.54 14.23
N PHE A 517 -10.36 -10.42 12.95
CA PHE A 517 -11.15 -9.71 11.95
C PHE A 517 -11.39 -10.60 10.73
N ALA A 518 -12.65 -10.95 10.46
CA ALA A 518 -13.07 -11.73 9.29
C ALA A 518 -14.02 -10.89 8.43
N PHE A 519 -13.57 -10.44 7.26
CA PHE A 519 -14.32 -9.54 6.38
C PHE A 519 -14.50 -10.11 4.98
N GLY A 520 -15.74 -10.19 4.51
CA GLY A 520 -16.09 -10.78 3.22
C GLY A 520 -17.25 -11.76 3.33
N SER A 521 -17.72 -12.22 2.18
CA SER A 521 -18.90 -13.09 2.07
C SER A 521 -18.51 -14.40 1.41
N ALA A 522 -19.16 -15.51 1.73
CA ALA A 522 -19.16 -16.67 0.83
C ALA A 522 -19.72 -16.29 -0.55
N GLY A 523 -19.18 -16.87 -1.63
CA GLY A 523 -19.62 -16.58 -3.00
C GLY A 523 -19.06 -17.55 -4.04
N LEU A 524 -19.12 -17.16 -5.32
CA LEU A 524 -18.55 -17.93 -6.44
C LEU A 524 -17.27 -17.25 -6.92
N ASP A 525 -16.20 -18.02 -7.16
CA ASP A 525 -15.01 -17.50 -7.82
C ASP A 525 -15.24 -17.24 -9.32
N SER A 526 -14.23 -16.70 -10.02
CA SER A 526 -14.29 -16.45 -11.47
C SER A 526 -14.48 -17.71 -12.33
N ALA A 527 -14.32 -18.89 -11.75
CA ALA A 527 -14.53 -20.19 -12.40
C ALA A 527 -15.87 -20.84 -11.98
N GLY A 528 -16.70 -20.15 -11.18
CA GLY A 528 -17.99 -20.65 -10.72
C GLY A 528 -17.92 -21.66 -9.58
N ASN A 529 -16.77 -21.80 -8.90
CA ASN A 529 -16.66 -22.67 -7.73
C ASN A 529 -17.14 -21.93 -6.48
N VAL A 530 -17.87 -22.65 -5.61
CA VAL A 530 -18.25 -22.13 -4.30
C VAL A 530 -16.99 -21.93 -3.46
N THR A 531 -16.79 -20.70 -3.01
CA THR A 531 -15.73 -20.34 -2.06
C THR A 531 -16.26 -20.40 -0.63
N LEU A 532 -15.38 -20.76 0.30
CA LEU A 532 -15.70 -20.70 1.73
C LEU A 532 -15.80 -19.22 2.18
N PRO A 533 -16.53 -18.91 3.26
CA PRO A 533 -16.47 -17.58 3.87
C PRO A 533 -15.08 -17.30 4.46
N PRO A 534 -14.73 -16.03 4.73
CA PRO A 534 -13.49 -15.68 5.41
C PRO A 534 -13.46 -16.23 6.85
N GLN A 535 -12.29 -16.70 7.29
CA GLN A 535 -12.08 -17.30 8.60
C GLN A 535 -10.84 -16.72 9.28
N ALA A 536 -11.04 -15.94 10.34
CA ALA A 536 -9.99 -15.43 11.21
C ALA A 536 -9.97 -16.25 12.52
N LEU A 537 -9.17 -17.32 12.54
CA LEU A 537 -9.23 -18.34 13.59
C LEU A 537 -8.23 -18.08 14.72
N GLY A 538 -7.07 -17.50 14.41
CA GLY A 538 -6.05 -17.17 15.40
C GLY A 538 -6.31 -15.85 16.12
N SER A 539 -5.74 -15.68 17.32
CA SER A 539 -5.80 -14.40 18.03
C SER A 539 -5.03 -13.31 17.27
N TYR A 540 -5.56 -12.09 17.22
CA TYR A 540 -5.03 -10.98 16.42
C TYR A 540 -4.92 -11.27 14.92
N SER A 541 -5.65 -12.29 14.43
CA SER A 541 -5.62 -12.66 13.01
C SER A 541 -6.55 -11.79 12.17
N PHE A 542 -6.22 -11.65 10.90
CA PHE A 542 -6.98 -10.85 9.94
C PHE A 542 -7.22 -11.67 8.67
N ALA A 543 -8.48 -11.88 8.30
CA ALA A 543 -8.90 -12.58 7.10
C ALA A 543 -9.85 -11.71 6.28
N LEU A 544 -9.47 -11.30 5.08
CA LEU A 544 -10.31 -10.49 4.19
C LEU A 544 -10.45 -11.13 2.82
N GLY A 545 -11.67 -11.39 2.38
CA GLY A 545 -11.98 -11.93 1.05
C GLY A 545 -12.54 -13.35 1.07
N MET A 546 -13.12 -13.75 -0.07
CA MET A 546 -13.73 -15.07 -0.26
C MET A 546 -12.69 -16.18 -0.06
N GLY A 547 -12.92 -17.07 0.90
CA GLY A 547 -12.03 -18.19 1.23
C GLY A 547 -10.75 -17.81 1.95
N ALA A 548 -10.54 -16.53 2.29
CA ALA A 548 -9.37 -16.11 3.04
C ALA A 548 -9.38 -16.77 4.44
N LYS A 549 -8.28 -17.44 4.81
CA LYS A 549 -8.16 -18.16 6.07
C LYS A 549 -6.86 -17.77 6.78
N ALA A 550 -7.00 -17.16 7.95
CA ALA A 550 -5.91 -16.84 8.87
C ALA A 550 -6.00 -17.75 10.11
N ASP A 551 -5.18 -18.80 10.15
CA ASP A 551 -5.39 -19.97 11.03
C ASP A 551 -4.80 -19.77 12.44
N THR A 552 -3.70 -19.02 12.55
CA THR A 552 -2.88 -18.92 13.76
C THR A 552 -2.67 -17.48 14.21
N VAL A 553 -2.01 -17.30 15.37
CA VAL A 553 -1.85 -16.00 16.03
C VAL A 553 -1.13 -15.01 15.11
N GLY A 554 -1.73 -13.83 14.93
CA GLY A 554 -1.19 -12.75 14.09
C GLY A 554 -1.11 -13.08 12.59
N ALA A 555 -1.73 -14.17 12.14
CA ALA A 555 -1.79 -14.51 10.72
C ALA A 555 -2.63 -13.49 9.94
N PHE A 556 -2.18 -13.13 8.74
CA PHE A 556 -2.76 -12.06 7.93
C PHE A 556 -3.04 -12.55 6.50
N ALA A 557 -4.31 -12.85 6.20
CA ALA A 557 -4.77 -13.38 4.91
C ALA A 557 -5.69 -12.39 4.19
N ILE A 558 -5.32 -11.93 2.99
CA ILE A 558 -6.17 -11.03 2.19
C ILE A 558 -6.24 -11.48 0.73
N GLY A 559 -7.46 -11.69 0.23
CA GLY A 559 -7.75 -11.97 -1.16
C GLY A 559 -8.58 -13.23 -1.31
N LEU A 560 -8.55 -13.86 -2.49
CA LEU A 560 -9.39 -15.00 -2.79
C LEU A 560 -8.65 -16.31 -2.52
N ASP A 561 -9.21 -17.16 -1.64
CA ASP A 561 -8.67 -18.47 -1.27
C ASP A 561 -7.23 -18.39 -0.75
N THR A 562 -6.91 -17.32 -0.01
CA THR A 562 -5.59 -17.13 0.61
C THR A 562 -5.50 -17.87 1.94
N TYR A 563 -4.34 -18.43 2.26
CA TYR A 563 -4.11 -19.20 3.48
C TYR A 563 -2.87 -18.72 4.23
N ALA A 564 -3.07 -18.02 5.34
CA ALA A 564 -2.03 -17.71 6.31
C ALA A 564 -2.10 -18.72 7.47
N GLY A 565 -1.33 -19.80 7.37
CA GLY A 565 -1.30 -20.90 8.34
C GLY A 565 -0.25 -20.74 9.44
N GLY A 566 0.87 -20.06 9.14
CA GLY A 566 1.96 -19.86 10.08
C GLY A 566 1.73 -18.70 11.06
N ARG A 567 2.35 -18.77 12.25
CA ARG A 567 2.24 -17.69 13.25
C ARG A 567 2.91 -16.43 12.69
N TYR A 568 2.21 -15.30 12.75
CA TYR A 568 2.63 -14.03 12.14
C TYR A 568 2.92 -14.13 10.62
N SER A 569 2.32 -15.09 9.91
CA SER A 569 2.50 -15.23 8.47
C SER A 569 1.56 -14.28 7.70
N THR A 570 1.96 -13.93 6.48
CA THR A 570 1.19 -13.03 5.60
C THR A 570 0.91 -13.70 4.25
N ALA A 571 -0.36 -13.82 3.86
CA ALA A 571 -0.79 -14.36 2.57
C ALA A 571 -1.70 -13.36 1.84
N LEU A 572 -1.28 -12.85 0.68
CA LEU A 572 -2.00 -11.84 -0.10
C LEU A 572 -2.23 -12.28 -1.56
N GLY A 573 -3.42 -12.05 -2.11
CA GLY A 573 -3.74 -12.25 -3.54
C GLY A 573 -4.72 -13.40 -3.83
N TYR A 574 -4.39 -14.30 -4.77
CA TYR A 574 -5.26 -15.43 -5.16
C TYR A 574 -4.53 -16.75 -4.91
N LYS A 575 -5.08 -17.64 -4.07
CA LYS A 575 -4.48 -18.94 -3.73
C LYS A 575 -3.05 -18.88 -3.18
N SER A 576 -2.67 -17.75 -2.58
CA SER A 576 -1.38 -17.58 -1.91
C SER A 576 -1.39 -18.29 -0.55
N GLN A 577 -0.30 -18.99 -0.21
CA GLN A 577 -0.19 -19.80 1.00
C GLN A 577 1.10 -19.48 1.78
N ALA A 578 0.97 -19.02 3.02
CA ALA A 578 2.07 -18.75 3.93
C ALA A 578 1.91 -19.61 5.20
N THR A 579 2.57 -20.78 5.24
CA THR A 579 2.23 -21.86 6.18
C THR A 579 3.15 -21.97 7.40
N ASP A 580 4.32 -21.33 7.39
CA ASP A 580 5.30 -21.41 8.48
C ASP A 580 5.49 -20.04 9.16
N PHE A 581 6.14 -20.01 10.31
CA PHE A 581 6.29 -18.83 11.14
C PHE A 581 6.99 -17.71 10.37
N TYR A 582 6.41 -16.51 10.43
CA TYR A 582 6.88 -15.31 9.73
C TYR A 582 6.98 -15.44 8.20
N SER A 583 6.39 -16.48 7.59
CA SER A 583 6.46 -16.62 6.14
C SER A 583 5.53 -15.63 5.42
N THR A 584 5.91 -15.20 4.22
CA THR A 584 5.18 -14.19 3.44
C THR A 584 4.94 -14.66 2.02
N ALA A 585 3.68 -14.79 1.60
CA ALA A 585 3.25 -15.20 0.26
C ALA A 585 2.37 -14.12 -0.40
N ILE A 586 2.79 -13.53 -1.52
CA ILE A 586 2.09 -12.41 -2.17
C ILE A 586 1.96 -12.63 -3.68
N GLY A 587 0.73 -12.75 -4.20
CA GLY A 587 0.47 -12.83 -5.64
C GLY A 587 -0.57 -13.87 -6.05
N TYR A 588 -0.30 -14.62 -7.12
CA TYR A 588 -1.19 -15.67 -7.64
C TYR A 588 -0.53 -17.03 -7.46
N LYS A 589 -1.14 -17.93 -6.67
CA LYS A 589 -0.64 -19.28 -6.36
C LYS A 589 0.80 -19.29 -5.81
N THR A 590 1.15 -18.29 -5.01
CA THR A 590 2.47 -18.23 -4.35
C THR A 590 2.48 -19.08 -3.08
N LYS A 591 3.61 -19.68 -2.74
CA LYS A 591 3.76 -20.57 -1.59
C LYS A 591 5.02 -20.25 -0.81
N ALA A 592 4.87 -19.80 0.43
CA ALA A 592 5.96 -19.56 1.37
C ALA A 592 5.87 -20.59 2.50
N PHE A 593 6.59 -21.70 2.33
CA PHE A 593 6.51 -22.89 3.18
C PHE A 593 7.64 -23.00 4.20
N GLY A 594 8.76 -22.30 4.01
CA GLY A 594 9.85 -22.28 4.99
C GLY A 594 9.69 -21.22 6.09
N PHE A 595 10.30 -21.46 7.25
CA PHE A 595 10.45 -20.45 8.31
C PHE A 595 11.10 -19.15 7.78
N ILE A 596 10.47 -18.00 8.01
CA ILE A 596 10.92 -16.68 7.51
C ILE A 596 11.05 -16.63 5.96
N SER A 597 10.43 -17.57 5.23
CA SER A 597 10.48 -17.57 3.75
C SER A 597 9.61 -16.47 3.14
N THR A 598 10.00 -15.98 1.97
CA THR A 598 9.23 -15.00 1.18
C THR A 598 8.99 -15.51 -0.23
N ALA A 599 7.74 -15.63 -0.66
CA ALA A 599 7.34 -15.97 -2.02
C ALA A 599 6.48 -14.85 -2.63
N MET A 600 6.86 -14.33 -3.80
CA MET A 600 6.13 -13.25 -4.47
C MET A 600 5.98 -13.50 -5.97
N GLY A 601 4.81 -13.19 -6.55
CA GLY A 601 4.55 -13.21 -7.99
C GLY A 601 3.53 -14.25 -8.47
N PHE A 602 3.83 -14.99 -9.54
CA PHE A 602 2.94 -15.96 -10.18
C PHE A 602 3.48 -17.38 -10.07
N ASN A 603 2.79 -18.25 -9.32
CA ASN A 603 3.12 -19.66 -9.18
C ASN A 603 4.57 -19.90 -8.69
N THR A 604 5.00 -19.11 -7.70
CA THR A 604 6.34 -19.19 -7.09
C THR A 604 6.30 -19.93 -5.76
N GLU A 605 7.39 -20.64 -5.43
CA GLU A 605 7.48 -21.46 -4.22
C GLU A 605 8.82 -21.22 -3.49
N ALA A 606 8.75 -20.84 -2.21
CA ALA A 606 9.86 -20.65 -1.30
C ALA A 606 9.71 -21.65 -0.13
N SER A 607 10.38 -22.80 -0.25
CA SER A 607 10.28 -23.92 0.69
C SER A 607 11.46 -23.99 1.66
N GLY A 608 12.60 -23.39 1.33
CA GLY A 608 13.76 -23.31 2.21
C GLY A 608 13.54 -22.38 3.40
N ILE A 609 14.16 -22.68 4.54
CA ILE A 609 14.20 -21.76 5.69
C ILE A 609 15.03 -20.52 5.32
N TYR A 610 14.55 -19.31 5.63
CA TYR A 610 15.13 -18.02 5.19
C TYR A 610 15.18 -17.82 3.65
N SER A 611 14.45 -18.63 2.87
CA SER A 611 14.49 -18.56 1.42
C SER A 611 13.66 -17.40 0.85
N THR A 612 14.06 -16.89 -0.32
CA THR A 612 13.29 -15.87 -1.05
C THR A 612 13.05 -16.32 -2.49
N ALA A 613 11.80 -16.40 -2.93
CA ALA A 613 11.39 -16.69 -4.30
C ALA A 613 10.56 -15.52 -4.88
N MET A 614 10.97 -14.95 -6.01
CA MET A 614 10.26 -13.81 -6.62
C MET A 614 10.15 -13.91 -8.15
N GLY A 615 8.96 -13.72 -8.71
CA GLY A 615 8.72 -13.61 -10.15
C GLY A 615 7.68 -14.60 -10.65
N ALA A 616 7.99 -15.43 -11.66
CA ALA A 616 7.03 -16.37 -12.24
C ALA A 616 7.61 -17.80 -12.32
N HIS A 617 6.91 -18.80 -11.77
CA HIS A 617 7.38 -20.19 -11.77
C HIS A 617 8.78 -20.40 -11.16
N THR A 618 9.18 -19.59 -10.19
CA THR A 618 10.46 -19.73 -9.49
C THR A 618 10.34 -20.70 -8.31
N LEU A 619 11.39 -21.47 -8.07
CA LEU A 619 11.48 -22.45 -6.98
C LEU A 619 12.70 -22.17 -6.11
N CYS A 620 12.53 -22.12 -4.79
CA CYS A 620 13.59 -21.80 -3.84
C CYS A 620 13.51 -22.74 -2.63
N ASP A 621 14.26 -23.85 -2.69
CA ASP A 621 14.18 -24.94 -1.72
C ASP A 621 15.35 -24.95 -0.73
N GLY A 622 16.43 -24.24 -1.07
CA GLY A 622 17.64 -24.17 -0.26
C GLY A 622 17.50 -23.36 1.03
N PHE A 623 18.22 -23.75 2.07
CA PHE A 623 18.33 -22.92 3.28
C PHE A 623 19.04 -21.61 2.95
N GLY A 624 18.42 -20.46 3.23
CA GLY A 624 18.97 -19.13 2.95
C GLY A 624 19.19 -18.84 1.47
N SER A 625 18.53 -19.58 0.56
CA SER A 625 18.69 -19.42 -0.89
C SER A 625 17.79 -18.32 -1.46
N ILE A 626 18.14 -17.83 -2.65
CA ILE A 626 17.41 -16.77 -3.36
C ILE A 626 17.15 -17.21 -4.79
N ALA A 627 15.89 -17.21 -5.23
CA ALA A 627 15.47 -17.46 -6.61
C ALA A 627 14.63 -16.29 -7.14
N MET A 628 15.08 -15.59 -8.18
CA MET A 628 14.35 -14.46 -8.77
C MET A 628 14.25 -14.54 -10.29
N GLY A 629 13.14 -14.08 -10.86
CA GLY A 629 12.90 -14.00 -12.31
C GLY A 629 11.85 -15.00 -12.79
N MET A 630 12.09 -15.72 -13.88
CA MET A 630 11.12 -16.66 -14.45
C MET A 630 11.74 -18.03 -14.63
N TYR A 631 11.10 -19.09 -14.13
CA TYR A 631 11.63 -20.47 -14.13
C TYR A 631 13.01 -20.65 -13.47
N SER A 632 13.40 -19.75 -12.55
CA SER A 632 14.67 -19.88 -11.83
C SER A 632 14.56 -20.80 -10.61
N HIS A 633 15.58 -21.62 -10.36
CA HIS A 633 15.63 -22.61 -9.27
C HIS A 633 16.92 -22.49 -8.45
N ALA A 634 16.78 -22.20 -7.16
CA ALA A 634 17.87 -22.26 -6.19
C ALA A 634 17.59 -23.40 -5.18
N SER A 635 18.32 -24.51 -5.28
CA SER A 635 17.92 -25.77 -4.62
C SER A 635 18.71 -26.13 -3.36
N ASN A 636 19.82 -25.45 -3.06
CA ASN A 636 20.77 -25.90 -2.02
C ASN A 636 21.22 -24.74 -1.11
N PHE A 637 22.06 -25.06 -0.10
CA PHE A 637 22.38 -24.13 0.99
C PHE A 637 23.02 -22.84 0.47
N CYS A 638 22.42 -21.69 0.78
CA CYS A 638 22.86 -20.36 0.38
C CYS A 638 23.09 -20.20 -1.15
N SER A 639 22.37 -20.97 -1.99
CA SER A 639 22.47 -20.81 -3.45
C SER A 639 21.63 -19.63 -3.96
N THR A 640 22.02 -19.03 -5.09
CA THR A 640 21.36 -17.86 -5.67
C THR A 640 21.11 -18.06 -7.16
N ALA A 641 19.86 -18.04 -7.61
CA ALA A 641 19.46 -18.15 -9.02
C ALA A 641 18.67 -16.89 -9.44
N MET A 642 19.13 -16.13 -10.43
CA MET A 642 18.47 -14.88 -10.85
C MET A 642 18.39 -14.72 -12.37
N GLY A 643 17.19 -14.65 -12.92
CA GLY A 643 16.92 -14.35 -14.33
C GLY A 643 15.91 -15.30 -14.96
N TYR A 644 16.12 -15.65 -16.23
CA TYR A 644 15.23 -16.56 -16.97
C TYR A 644 15.85 -17.95 -17.05
N GLU A 645 15.16 -18.95 -16.49
CA GLU A 645 15.53 -20.37 -16.58
C GLU A 645 16.94 -20.65 -16.04
N THR A 646 17.26 -20.07 -14.89
CA THR A 646 18.57 -20.25 -14.24
C THR A 646 18.52 -21.31 -13.14
N LEU A 647 19.60 -22.09 -12.99
CA LEU A 647 19.70 -23.15 -11.98
C LEU A 647 20.96 -22.96 -11.13
N ALA A 648 20.79 -22.79 -9.82
CA ALA A 648 21.85 -22.84 -8.82
C ALA A 648 21.66 -24.08 -7.94
N SER A 649 22.23 -25.19 -8.40
CA SER A 649 21.95 -26.54 -7.89
C SER A 649 22.81 -26.98 -6.71
N GLU A 650 23.82 -26.21 -6.32
CA GLU A 650 24.82 -26.62 -5.33
C GLU A 650 25.01 -25.58 -4.22
N ASP A 651 25.60 -25.99 -3.11
CA ASP A 651 25.83 -25.10 -1.96
C ASP A 651 26.71 -23.90 -2.34
N HIS A 652 26.26 -22.72 -1.92
CA HIS A 652 26.87 -21.41 -2.21
C HIS A 652 27.03 -21.13 -3.71
N SER A 653 26.34 -21.86 -4.59
CA SER A 653 26.42 -21.64 -6.03
C SER A 653 25.57 -20.43 -6.43
N THR A 654 26.02 -19.68 -7.43
CA THR A 654 25.34 -18.46 -7.92
C THR A 654 25.16 -18.56 -9.43
N ALA A 655 23.93 -18.49 -9.93
CA ALA A 655 23.59 -18.45 -11.34
C ALA A 655 22.79 -17.19 -11.68
N MET A 656 23.25 -16.40 -12.65
CA MET A 656 22.55 -15.19 -13.08
C MET A 656 22.50 -15.03 -14.60
N GLY A 657 21.34 -14.66 -15.15
CA GLY A 657 21.17 -14.37 -16.57
C GLY A 657 20.07 -15.20 -17.22
N CYS A 658 20.37 -15.85 -18.35
CA CYS A 658 19.41 -16.59 -19.14
C CYS A 658 19.95 -17.99 -19.45
N PHE A 659 19.23 -19.05 -19.06
CA PHE A 659 19.64 -20.45 -19.22
C PHE A 659 21.00 -20.80 -18.58
N THR A 660 21.36 -20.16 -17.47
CA THR A 660 22.67 -20.40 -16.82
C THR A 660 22.58 -21.46 -15.73
N VAL A 661 23.62 -22.29 -15.58
CA VAL A 661 23.66 -23.43 -14.65
C VAL A 661 24.92 -23.41 -13.78
N ALA A 662 24.77 -23.17 -12.48
CA ALA A 662 25.82 -23.29 -11.46
C ALA A 662 25.68 -24.61 -10.69
N ASP A 663 26.33 -25.65 -11.21
CA ASP A 663 26.21 -27.06 -10.79
C ASP A 663 27.48 -27.55 -10.08
N ALA A 664 28.07 -26.68 -9.27
CA ALA A 664 29.22 -27.02 -8.43
C ALA A 664 29.31 -26.15 -7.18
N TYR A 665 29.94 -26.69 -6.14
CA TYR A 665 30.14 -26.04 -4.85
C TYR A 665 30.93 -24.73 -5.00
N TYR A 666 30.42 -23.62 -4.46
CA TYR A 666 30.98 -22.26 -4.62
C TYR A 666 31.13 -21.78 -6.08
N SER A 667 30.43 -22.37 -7.05
CA SER A 667 30.51 -21.91 -8.44
C SER A 667 29.71 -20.63 -8.67
N THR A 668 30.13 -19.82 -9.64
CA THR A 668 29.43 -18.60 -10.04
C THR A 668 29.31 -18.54 -11.56
N VAL A 669 28.09 -18.47 -12.08
CA VAL A 669 27.84 -18.31 -13.52
C VAL A 669 27.04 -17.05 -13.82
N MET A 670 27.43 -16.35 -14.88
CA MET A 670 26.68 -15.21 -15.39
C MET A 670 26.58 -15.25 -16.92
N GLY A 671 25.47 -14.79 -17.49
CA GLY A 671 25.33 -14.55 -18.93
C GLY A 671 24.24 -15.38 -19.62
N LEU A 672 24.55 -15.96 -20.79
CA LEU A 672 23.60 -16.72 -21.62
C LEU A 672 24.10 -18.15 -21.86
N HIS A 673 23.36 -19.17 -21.43
CA HIS A 673 23.76 -20.59 -21.57
C HIS A 673 25.15 -20.91 -20.96
N THR A 674 25.57 -20.16 -19.94
CA THR A 674 26.84 -20.43 -19.24
C THR A 674 26.68 -21.49 -18.16
N ILE A 675 27.70 -22.33 -18.00
CA ILE A 675 27.68 -23.50 -17.13
C ILE A 675 28.98 -23.56 -16.32
N ALA A 676 28.88 -23.86 -15.03
CA ALA A 676 30.00 -24.23 -14.17
C ALA A 676 29.72 -25.61 -13.55
N LYS A 677 30.64 -26.55 -13.76
CA LYS A 677 30.56 -27.96 -13.34
C LYS A 677 31.66 -28.39 -12.37
N SER A 678 32.47 -27.43 -11.95
CA SER A 678 33.68 -27.67 -11.18
C SER A 678 33.70 -26.76 -9.95
N GLN A 679 34.12 -27.30 -8.81
CA GLN A 679 34.18 -26.55 -7.54
C GLN A 679 34.92 -25.21 -7.74
N VAL A 680 34.38 -24.13 -7.15
CA VAL A 680 34.86 -22.73 -7.20
C VAL A 680 35.00 -22.11 -8.60
N MET A 681 34.44 -22.75 -9.63
CA MET A 681 34.52 -22.23 -11.00
C MET A 681 33.65 -20.99 -11.17
N THR A 682 34.23 -19.95 -11.77
CA THR A 682 33.52 -18.76 -12.24
C THR A 682 33.42 -18.76 -13.76
N ALA A 683 32.21 -18.68 -14.31
CA ALA A 683 31.96 -18.62 -15.75
C ALA A 683 31.14 -17.38 -16.13
N ILE A 684 31.59 -16.63 -17.13
CA ILE A 684 30.85 -15.47 -17.66
C ILE A 684 30.74 -15.54 -19.18
N GLY A 685 29.85 -14.76 -19.79
CA GLY A 685 29.73 -14.64 -21.26
C GLY A 685 28.59 -15.47 -21.84
N ARG A 686 28.85 -16.20 -22.93
CA ARG A 686 27.83 -17.06 -23.57
C ARG A 686 28.38 -18.42 -23.97
N TYR A 687 27.59 -19.47 -23.79
CA TYR A 687 27.90 -20.85 -24.24
C TYR A 687 29.37 -21.25 -24.00
N ASN A 688 29.83 -21.19 -22.74
CA ASN A 688 31.19 -21.59 -22.40
C ASN A 688 31.35 -23.12 -22.48
N TRP A 689 32.58 -23.55 -22.71
CA TRP A 689 33.04 -24.89 -22.42
C TRP A 689 33.40 -24.98 -20.93
N ALA A 690 32.79 -25.93 -20.20
CA ALA A 690 32.82 -25.95 -18.73
C ALA A 690 33.82 -26.95 -18.12
N GLY A 691 34.48 -27.78 -18.93
CA GLY A 691 35.31 -28.87 -18.43
C GLY A 691 34.52 -30.10 -18.00
N GLU A 692 35.20 -30.98 -17.27
CA GLU A 692 34.62 -32.19 -16.67
C GLU A 692 33.84 -31.86 -15.38
N GLU A 693 32.96 -32.78 -14.98
CA GLU A 693 32.13 -32.63 -13.78
C GLU A 693 32.90 -33.04 -12.51
N HIS A 694 33.27 -32.04 -11.71
CA HIS A 694 33.92 -32.21 -10.41
C HIS A 694 33.33 -31.22 -9.39
N PRO A 695 32.03 -31.38 -9.03
CA PRO A 695 31.30 -30.38 -8.25
C PRO A 695 31.83 -30.16 -6.82
N TYR A 696 32.52 -31.16 -6.24
CA TYR A 696 32.99 -31.14 -4.85
C TYR A 696 34.50 -31.35 -4.71
N GLU A 697 35.26 -31.45 -5.80
CA GLU A 697 36.69 -31.78 -5.76
C GLU A 697 37.57 -30.71 -6.41
N TRP A 698 38.72 -30.42 -5.78
CA TRP A 698 39.77 -29.62 -6.38
C TRP A 698 40.63 -30.47 -7.33
N LYS A 699 40.36 -30.40 -8.64
CA LYS A 699 41.27 -30.94 -9.66
C LYS A 699 42.15 -29.84 -10.26
N PRO A 700 43.49 -29.92 -10.19
CA PRO A 700 44.37 -28.87 -10.71
C PRO A 700 44.16 -28.50 -12.19
N ASN A 701 43.63 -29.42 -13.00
CA ASN A 701 43.40 -29.21 -14.43
C ASN A 701 41.98 -28.76 -14.78
N ASP A 702 41.09 -28.57 -13.80
CA ASP A 702 39.78 -28.00 -14.08
C ASP A 702 39.85 -26.48 -14.23
N PRO A 703 38.90 -25.88 -14.96
CA PRO A 703 38.73 -24.43 -14.97
C PRO A 703 38.38 -23.87 -13.59
N ILE A 704 39.03 -22.76 -13.23
CA ILE A 704 38.63 -21.89 -12.11
C ILE A 704 37.94 -20.62 -12.62
N PHE A 705 38.31 -20.14 -13.81
CA PHE A 705 37.69 -18.98 -14.44
C PHE A 705 37.60 -19.16 -15.96
N VAL A 706 36.42 -18.91 -16.53
CA VAL A 706 36.19 -18.97 -17.99
C VAL A 706 35.37 -17.78 -18.48
N ILE A 707 35.67 -17.34 -19.71
CA ILE A 707 34.86 -16.39 -20.47
C ILE A 707 34.36 -17.10 -21.72
N GLY A 708 33.07 -17.44 -21.77
CA GLY A 708 32.42 -18.10 -22.90
C GLY A 708 32.14 -17.15 -24.06
N ILE A 709 32.38 -17.62 -25.28
CA ILE A 709 32.08 -16.93 -26.54
C ILE A 709 31.40 -17.84 -27.57
N GLY A 710 30.85 -18.98 -27.14
CA GLY A 710 30.18 -19.92 -28.03
C GLY A 710 28.90 -19.33 -28.63
N THR A 711 28.48 -19.84 -29.79
CA THR A 711 27.27 -19.36 -30.46
C THR A 711 26.02 -20.10 -30.02
N ASP A 712 26.15 -21.38 -29.67
CA ASP A 712 25.07 -22.29 -29.33
C ASP A 712 25.62 -23.49 -28.53
N ASP A 713 24.75 -24.44 -28.18
CA ASP A 713 25.11 -25.62 -27.39
C ASP A 713 26.04 -26.59 -28.14
N GLU A 714 26.05 -26.55 -29.48
CA GLU A 714 26.93 -27.37 -30.32
C GLU A 714 28.32 -26.72 -30.45
N ASP A 715 28.41 -25.38 -30.41
CA ASP A 715 29.65 -24.61 -30.48
C ASP A 715 30.02 -23.91 -29.16
N ARG A 716 30.13 -24.68 -28.09
CA ARG A 716 30.60 -24.17 -26.78
C ARG A 716 32.12 -23.94 -26.79
N ARG A 717 32.55 -22.67 -26.66
CA ARG A 717 33.97 -22.29 -26.63
C ARG A 717 34.27 -21.12 -25.70
N ASN A 718 35.54 -20.99 -25.32
CA ASN A 718 36.01 -19.99 -24.36
C ASN A 718 36.96 -18.98 -25.01
N ALA A 719 36.79 -17.68 -24.77
CA ALA A 719 37.80 -16.66 -25.08
C ALA A 719 39.03 -16.80 -24.17
N MET A 720 38.80 -17.19 -22.92
CA MET A 720 39.83 -17.38 -21.90
C MET A 720 39.43 -18.55 -20.99
N THR A 721 40.42 -19.39 -20.66
CA THR A 721 40.30 -20.46 -19.68
C THR A 721 41.48 -20.36 -18.71
N VAL A 722 41.20 -20.17 -17.43
CA VAL A 722 42.19 -20.26 -16.35
C VAL A 722 41.96 -21.56 -15.60
N LEU A 723 42.98 -22.38 -15.48
CA LEU A 723 42.93 -23.62 -14.72
C LEU A 723 43.29 -23.39 -13.24
N LYS A 724 42.83 -24.28 -12.36
CA LYS A 724 43.14 -24.27 -10.92
C LYS A 724 44.65 -24.34 -10.62
N ASN A 725 45.47 -24.89 -11.53
CA ASN A 725 46.93 -24.91 -11.43
C ASN A 725 47.63 -23.60 -11.90
N GLY A 726 46.87 -22.57 -12.29
CA GLY A 726 47.37 -21.25 -12.69
C GLY A 726 47.72 -21.11 -14.18
N ARG A 727 47.54 -22.16 -15.00
CA ARG A 727 47.75 -22.07 -16.45
C ARG A 727 46.58 -21.35 -17.12
N VAL A 728 46.90 -20.50 -18.10
CA VAL A 728 45.92 -19.67 -18.82
C VAL A 728 45.96 -20.00 -20.31
N GLY A 729 44.80 -20.37 -20.86
CA GLY A 729 44.56 -20.50 -22.29
C GLY A 729 43.74 -19.33 -22.81
N LEU A 730 44.07 -18.82 -23.98
CA LEU A 730 43.29 -17.80 -24.71
C LEU A 730 42.79 -18.37 -26.04
N GLN A 731 41.75 -17.76 -26.62
CA GLN A 731 41.22 -18.10 -27.94
C GLN A 731 40.91 -19.60 -28.11
N SER A 732 40.01 -20.11 -27.28
CA SER A 732 39.54 -21.50 -27.29
C SER A 732 40.55 -22.55 -26.82
N VAL A 733 41.74 -22.15 -26.34
CA VAL A 733 42.61 -23.06 -25.59
C VAL A 733 41.98 -23.35 -24.22
N THR A 734 41.47 -24.57 -24.05
CA THR A 734 40.77 -25.02 -22.84
C THR A 734 41.65 -25.83 -21.89
N VAL A 735 42.70 -26.49 -22.41
CA VAL A 735 43.65 -27.29 -21.63
C VAL A 735 45.08 -26.77 -21.86
N PRO A 736 45.44 -25.59 -21.33
CA PRO A 736 46.78 -25.04 -21.50
C PRO A 736 47.85 -25.93 -20.86
N THR A 737 48.93 -26.20 -21.59
CA THR A 737 50.11 -26.94 -21.11
C THR A 737 51.23 -26.00 -20.60
N TYR A 738 51.17 -24.73 -21.00
CA TYR A 738 52.07 -23.66 -20.56
C TYR A 738 51.36 -22.67 -19.63
N ALA A 739 52.13 -21.86 -18.90
CA ALA A 739 51.58 -20.85 -17.98
C ALA A 739 50.63 -19.86 -18.71
N LEU A 740 50.98 -19.48 -19.94
CA LEU A 740 50.12 -18.77 -20.87
C LEU A 740 50.23 -19.46 -22.24
N GLN A 741 49.11 -19.85 -22.81
CA GLN A 741 49.05 -20.49 -24.13
C GLN A 741 48.08 -19.75 -25.04
N LEU A 742 48.58 -19.36 -26.20
CA LEU A 742 47.81 -18.86 -27.33
C LEU A 742 47.81 -19.94 -28.42
N PRO A 743 46.73 -20.09 -29.20
CA PRO A 743 46.73 -20.98 -30.33
C PRO A 743 47.69 -20.44 -31.40
N ASN A 744 48.51 -21.30 -31.97
CA ASN A 744 49.37 -20.95 -33.10
C ASN A 744 48.58 -21.08 -34.42
N VAL A 745 47.54 -20.25 -34.57
CA VAL A 745 46.72 -20.19 -35.78
C VAL A 745 47.04 -18.89 -36.51
N GLY A 746 47.38 -18.96 -37.80
CA GLY A 746 47.73 -17.79 -38.60
C GLY A 746 46.53 -16.91 -39.02
N TYR A 747 45.32 -17.26 -38.58
CA TYR A 747 44.08 -16.59 -38.98
C TYR A 747 43.95 -15.26 -38.23
N TYR A 748 44.29 -14.17 -38.94
CA TYR A 748 44.35 -12.80 -38.44
C TYR A 748 45.32 -12.58 -37.27
N TRP A 749 45.53 -11.31 -36.91
CA TRP A 749 46.44 -10.84 -35.86
C TRP A 749 46.07 -11.34 -34.44
N GLU A 750 45.10 -12.23 -34.31
CA GLU A 750 44.50 -12.70 -33.07
C GLU A 750 45.48 -13.58 -32.27
N GLY A 751 46.19 -14.54 -32.87
CA GLY A 751 47.07 -15.47 -32.14
C GLY A 751 48.44 -14.91 -31.69
N LYS A 752 48.78 -13.65 -32.03
CA LYS A 752 50.10 -13.07 -31.73
C LYS A 752 50.12 -12.43 -30.35
N ALA A 753 50.97 -12.95 -29.46
CA ALA A 753 51.33 -12.23 -28.24
C ALA A 753 52.21 -11.02 -28.59
N GLN A 754 51.82 -9.82 -28.18
CA GLN A 754 52.73 -8.67 -28.17
C GLN A 754 53.34 -8.53 -26.77
N ALA A 755 54.66 -8.71 -26.67
CA ALA A 755 55.43 -8.39 -25.47
C ALA A 755 56.48 -7.33 -25.82
N ASN A 756 56.75 -6.40 -24.91
CA ASN A 756 57.74 -5.34 -25.13
C ASN A 756 59.21 -5.87 -25.10
N GLY A 757 59.40 -7.14 -24.72
CA GLY A 757 60.68 -7.86 -24.71
C GLY A 757 60.59 -9.06 -23.77
N TRP A 758 61.10 -10.22 -24.20
CA TRP A 758 61.30 -11.39 -23.33
C TRP A 758 62.79 -11.48 -23.02
N ASP A 759 63.20 -11.13 -21.79
CA ASP A 759 64.57 -11.38 -21.35
C ASP A 759 64.78 -12.88 -21.20
N THR A 760 65.58 -13.46 -22.10
CA THR A 760 65.99 -14.86 -21.97
C THR A 760 67.20 -14.92 -21.06
N TYR A 761 67.03 -15.45 -19.84
CA TYR A 761 68.15 -15.62 -18.91
C TYR A 761 69.24 -16.52 -19.52
N SER A 762 70.44 -15.98 -19.64
CA SER A 762 71.60 -16.61 -20.29
C SER A 762 72.85 -16.56 -19.40
N ASP A 763 72.66 -16.59 -18.08
CA ASP A 763 73.76 -16.58 -17.09
C ASP A 763 74.59 -17.88 -17.17
N THR A 764 75.89 -17.79 -16.93
CA THR A 764 76.79 -18.96 -16.99
C THR A 764 76.44 -20.01 -15.95
N ARG A 765 75.89 -19.61 -14.79
CA ARG A 765 75.47 -20.53 -13.70
C ARG A 765 74.33 -21.46 -14.11
N VAL A 766 73.53 -21.10 -15.12
CA VAL A 766 72.44 -21.93 -15.65
C VAL A 766 72.82 -22.67 -16.93
N LYS A 767 74.11 -22.71 -17.31
CA LYS A 767 74.63 -23.34 -18.54
C LYS A 767 75.82 -24.27 -18.30
N SER A 768 75.61 -25.58 -18.34
CA SER A 768 76.66 -26.62 -18.28
C SER A 768 77.11 -27.09 -19.68
N ASN A 769 78.29 -27.71 -19.78
CA ASN A 769 78.82 -28.35 -21.01
C ASN A 769 78.91 -27.40 -22.23
N GLN A 770 79.42 -26.18 -22.01
CA GLN A 770 79.60 -25.20 -23.08
C GLN A 770 80.67 -25.68 -24.08
N GLN A 771 80.30 -25.77 -25.36
CA GLN A 771 81.17 -26.23 -26.45
C GLN A 771 81.03 -25.29 -27.66
N PRO A 772 82.07 -25.12 -28.50
CA PRO A 772 81.95 -24.40 -29.75
C PRO A 772 80.85 -24.98 -30.64
N ILE A 773 80.10 -24.11 -31.31
CA ILE A 773 79.03 -24.51 -32.22
C ILE A 773 79.64 -25.26 -33.42
N ARG A 774 79.05 -26.40 -33.77
CA ARG A 774 79.51 -27.25 -34.88
C ARG A 774 79.21 -26.65 -36.24
N TYR A 775 78.05 -26.00 -36.35
CA TYR A 775 77.55 -25.36 -37.57
C TYR A 775 78.22 -24.01 -37.84
N GLY A 776 78.36 -23.65 -39.11
CA GLY A 776 79.01 -22.42 -39.54
C GLY A 776 78.64 -22.03 -40.96
N LEU A 777 79.60 -21.50 -41.70
CA LEU A 777 79.37 -20.96 -43.04
C LEU A 777 78.93 -22.05 -44.02
N SER A 778 79.46 -23.27 -43.93
CA SER A 778 79.07 -24.39 -44.80
C SER A 778 77.58 -24.72 -44.72
N GLU A 779 77.01 -24.69 -43.51
CA GLU A 779 75.58 -24.98 -43.32
C GLU A 779 74.72 -23.80 -43.75
N VAL A 780 75.12 -22.57 -43.42
CA VAL A 780 74.40 -21.36 -43.85
C VAL A 780 74.34 -21.27 -45.38
N MET A 781 75.42 -21.63 -46.08
CA MET A 781 75.43 -21.67 -47.55
C MET A 781 74.54 -22.75 -48.16
N ARG A 782 74.14 -23.76 -47.38
CA ARG A 782 73.17 -24.80 -47.79
C ARG A 782 71.72 -24.39 -47.49
N MET A 783 71.49 -23.38 -46.67
CA MET A 783 70.15 -22.89 -46.36
C MET A 783 69.55 -22.19 -47.58
N VAL A 784 68.31 -22.52 -47.92
CA VAL A 784 67.61 -21.93 -49.06
C VAL A 784 66.49 -21.04 -48.54
N PRO A 785 66.69 -19.70 -48.47
CA PRO A 785 65.60 -18.79 -48.14
C PRO A 785 64.57 -18.82 -49.28
N LYS A 786 63.30 -18.92 -48.92
CA LYS A 786 62.18 -18.99 -49.87
C LYS A 786 61.17 -17.90 -49.58
N THR A 787 60.55 -17.40 -50.64
CA THR A 787 59.26 -16.72 -50.57
C THR A 787 58.17 -17.79 -50.68
N TYR A 788 57.18 -17.78 -49.81
CA TYR A 788 56.05 -18.70 -49.84
C TYR A 788 54.76 -17.99 -49.45
N PHE A 789 53.61 -18.60 -49.77
CA PHE A 789 52.34 -18.19 -49.18
C PHE A 789 52.16 -18.96 -47.87
N HIS A 790 52.10 -18.24 -46.77
CA HIS A 790 51.78 -18.81 -45.47
C HIS A 790 50.26 -18.93 -45.37
N HIS A 791 49.77 -20.17 -45.43
CA HIS A 791 48.36 -20.51 -45.28
C HIS A 791 48.00 -20.79 -43.83
N ASN A 792 46.76 -20.49 -43.46
CA ASN A 792 46.25 -20.83 -42.14
C ASN A 792 45.93 -22.31 -42.06
N SER A 793 46.16 -22.90 -40.89
CA SER A 793 45.87 -24.30 -40.64
C SER A 793 45.05 -24.48 -39.37
N THR A 794 44.06 -25.36 -39.42
CA THR A 794 43.34 -25.87 -38.26
C THR A 794 43.50 -27.39 -38.19
N THR A 795 43.31 -27.98 -37.01
CA THR A 795 43.28 -29.43 -36.85
C THR A 795 41.84 -29.87 -36.59
N GLU A 796 41.25 -30.59 -37.53
CA GLU A 796 39.90 -31.16 -37.42
C GLU A 796 39.98 -32.69 -37.51
N ASN A 797 39.34 -33.40 -36.57
CA ASN A 797 39.33 -34.87 -36.52
C ASN A 797 40.73 -35.52 -36.62
N GLY A 798 41.75 -34.89 -36.04
CA GLY A 798 43.13 -35.38 -36.05
C GLY A 798 43.86 -35.21 -37.38
N ARG A 799 43.34 -34.39 -38.31
CA ARG A 799 43.98 -34.04 -39.58
C ARG A 799 44.13 -32.53 -39.72
N ILE A 800 45.26 -32.12 -40.30
CA ILE A 800 45.53 -30.71 -40.63
C ILE A 800 44.70 -30.31 -41.87
N ILE A 801 43.89 -29.27 -41.73
CA ILE A 801 43.19 -28.61 -42.83
C ILE A 801 43.88 -27.28 -43.12
N ILE A 802 44.26 -27.06 -44.37
CA ILE A 802 44.96 -25.85 -44.83
C ILE A 802 43.98 -24.97 -45.59
N ALA A 803 43.87 -23.70 -45.21
CA ALA A 803 43.03 -22.72 -45.87
C ALA A 803 43.53 -22.43 -47.31
N PRO A 804 42.63 -22.23 -48.28
CA PRO A 804 43.00 -21.99 -49.67
C PRO A 804 43.70 -20.64 -49.87
N GLU A 805 43.42 -19.66 -49.01
CA GLU A 805 44.05 -18.34 -49.04
C GLU A 805 45.29 -18.31 -48.12
N GLY A 806 46.34 -17.62 -48.57
CA GLY A 806 47.59 -17.46 -47.82
C GLY A 806 48.20 -16.09 -48.05
N MET A 807 49.01 -15.63 -47.09
CA MET A 807 49.73 -14.36 -47.18
C MET A 807 51.17 -14.59 -47.65
N GLN A 808 51.69 -13.72 -48.52
CA GLN A 808 53.08 -13.82 -48.97
C GLN A 808 54.04 -13.51 -47.81
N ASP A 809 54.99 -14.41 -47.57
CA ASP A 809 55.98 -14.30 -46.51
C ASP A 809 57.35 -14.82 -46.99
N ILE A 810 58.40 -14.56 -46.22
CA ILE A 810 59.76 -15.04 -46.46
C ILE A 810 60.26 -15.84 -45.26
N GLY A 811 61.00 -16.92 -45.55
CA GLY A 811 61.56 -17.73 -44.48
C GLY A 811 62.28 -18.97 -44.96
N LEU A 812 62.45 -19.92 -44.05
CA LEU A 812 63.06 -21.23 -44.27
C LEU A 812 62.01 -22.31 -44.02
N VAL A 813 62.14 -23.44 -44.73
CA VAL A 813 61.24 -24.59 -44.58
C VAL A 813 61.78 -25.52 -43.50
N ALA A 814 60.96 -25.84 -42.50
CA ALA A 814 61.40 -26.62 -41.34
C ALA A 814 61.95 -28.01 -41.71
N GLN A 815 61.35 -28.70 -42.68
CA GLN A 815 61.82 -30.00 -43.16
C GLN A 815 63.19 -29.91 -43.84
N GLU A 816 63.44 -28.84 -44.59
CA GLU A 816 64.76 -28.60 -45.23
C GLU A 816 65.81 -28.25 -44.19
N MET A 817 65.42 -27.45 -43.20
CA MET A 817 66.29 -27.09 -42.08
C MET A 817 66.66 -28.29 -41.21
N TYR A 818 65.79 -29.30 -41.11
CA TYR A 818 66.08 -30.50 -40.34
C TYR A 818 67.28 -31.28 -40.90
N GLU A 819 67.49 -31.24 -42.22
CA GLU A 819 68.63 -31.89 -42.90
C GLU A 819 69.93 -31.06 -42.83
N ILE A 820 69.85 -29.81 -42.36
CA ILE A 820 70.98 -28.87 -42.31
C ILE A 820 71.40 -28.63 -40.85
N VAL A 821 70.45 -28.17 -40.02
CA VAL A 821 70.63 -27.91 -38.59
C VAL A 821 69.40 -28.46 -37.83
N PRO A 822 69.37 -29.77 -37.52
CA PRO A 822 68.21 -30.41 -36.88
C PRO A 822 67.76 -29.73 -35.57
N GLU A 823 68.69 -29.18 -34.79
CA GLU A 823 68.43 -28.62 -33.45
C GLU A 823 67.60 -27.33 -33.45
N VAL A 824 67.47 -26.67 -34.60
CA VAL A 824 66.59 -25.51 -34.75
C VAL A 824 65.17 -25.91 -35.14
N VAL A 825 64.93 -27.19 -35.42
CA VAL A 825 63.63 -27.69 -35.87
C VAL A 825 62.95 -28.48 -34.76
N SER A 826 61.67 -28.18 -34.54
CA SER A 826 60.79 -28.96 -33.68
C SER A 826 60.03 -29.94 -34.56
N LYS A 827 60.45 -31.21 -34.55
CA LYS A 827 59.77 -32.29 -35.26
C LYS A 827 58.61 -32.83 -34.40
N PRO A 828 57.36 -32.86 -34.91
CA PRO A 828 56.23 -33.43 -34.19
C PRO A 828 56.31 -34.96 -34.15
N GLU A 829 55.75 -35.58 -33.10
CA GLU A 829 55.65 -37.04 -33.01
C GLU A 829 54.60 -37.61 -33.98
N ASN A 830 53.52 -36.86 -34.22
CA ASN A 830 52.48 -37.20 -35.19
C ASN A 830 52.35 -36.13 -36.28
N GLU A 831 53.02 -36.35 -37.41
CA GLU A 831 53.04 -35.44 -38.56
C GLU A 831 51.67 -35.26 -39.25
N GLN A 832 50.65 -36.07 -38.92
CA GLN A 832 49.30 -35.92 -39.48
C GLN A 832 48.43 -34.90 -38.72
N ALA A 833 48.76 -34.67 -37.43
CA ALA A 833 47.97 -33.82 -36.55
C ALA A 833 48.69 -32.51 -36.18
N GLU A 834 50.02 -32.47 -36.30
CA GLU A 834 50.87 -31.36 -35.87
C GLU A 834 51.85 -30.94 -36.97
N LEU A 835 52.15 -29.64 -37.01
CA LEU A 835 53.08 -29.04 -37.96
C LEU A 835 54.50 -29.00 -37.42
N TRP A 836 55.47 -29.04 -38.34
CA TRP A 836 56.88 -28.83 -38.02
C TRP A 836 57.14 -27.37 -37.64
N GLY A 837 57.87 -27.14 -36.55
CA GLY A 837 58.24 -25.81 -36.09
C GLY A 837 59.69 -25.46 -36.39
N LEU A 838 60.00 -24.17 -36.61
CA LEU A 838 61.36 -23.67 -36.78
C LEU A 838 61.66 -22.55 -35.76
N ALA A 839 62.73 -22.74 -34.99
CA ALA A 839 63.21 -21.81 -33.98
C ALA A 839 64.29 -20.88 -34.56
N TYR A 840 63.86 -19.77 -35.15
CA TYR A 840 64.75 -18.79 -35.80
C TYR A 840 65.75 -18.14 -34.83
N ASP A 841 65.42 -18.02 -33.55
CA ASP A 841 66.29 -17.52 -32.48
C ASP A 841 67.54 -18.41 -32.31
N LYS A 842 67.38 -19.73 -32.46
CA LYS A 842 68.50 -20.68 -32.40
C LYS A 842 69.41 -20.64 -33.64
N LEU A 843 68.96 -20.05 -34.75
CA LEU A 843 69.81 -19.82 -35.93
C LEU A 843 70.77 -18.66 -35.73
N VAL A 844 70.45 -17.70 -34.84
CA VAL A 844 71.29 -16.50 -34.65
C VAL A 844 72.75 -16.85 -34.30
N PRO A 845 73.04 -17.76 -33.34
CA PRO A 845 74.42 -18.15 -33.05
C PRO A 845 75.13 -18.86 -34.23
N VAL A 846 74.40 -19.61 -35.05
CA VAL A 846 74.95 -20.27 -36.25
C VAL A 846 75.32 -19.23 -37.31
N LEU A 847 74.45 -18.25 -37.54
CA LEU A 847 74.72 -17.12 -38.43
C LEU A 847 75.91 -16.28 -37.94
N VAL A 848 76.02 -16.04 -36.63
CA VAL A 848 77.18 -15.34 -36.05
C VAL A 848 78.48 -16.10 -36.33
N LYS A 849 78.49 -17.43 -36.15
CA LYS A 849 79.66 -18.25 -36.44
C LYS A 849 80.00 -18.26 -37.94
N ALA A 850 79.00 -18.34 -38.81
CA ALA A 850 79.20 -18.24 -40.26
C ALA A 850 79.81 -16.89 -40.68
N ILE A 851 79.37 -15.79 -40.08
CA ILE A 851 79.94 -14.46 -40.32
C ILE A 851 81.40 -14.39 -39.85
N GLN A 852 81.73 -14.97 -38.70
CA GLN A 852 83.12 -15.05 -38.20
C GLN A 852 84.03 -15.85 -39.15
N GLU A 853 83.55 -17.00 -39.62
CA GLU A 853 84.28 -17.84 -40.59
C GLU A 853 84.46 -17.09 -41.93
N GLN A 854 83.42 -16.42 -42.42
CA GLN A 854 83.49 -15.58 -43.63
C GLN A 854 84.48 -14.42 -43.49
N GLN A 855 84.48 -13.74 -42.34
CA GLN A 855 85.43 -12.65 -42.05
C GLN A 855 86.88 -13.15 -42.07
N THR A 856 87.13 -14.34 -41.53
CA THR A 856 88.45 -14.98 -41.56
C THR A 856 88.92 -15.21 -43.01
N MET A 857 88.04 -15.75 -43.87
CA MET A 857 88.36 -15.96 -45.29
C MET A 857 88.65 -14.64 -46.03
N ILE A 858 87.93 -13.57 -45.70
CA ILE A 858 88.17 -12.23 -46.29
C ILE A 858 89.55 -11.71 -45.88
N GLU A 859 89.96 -11.89 -44.63
CA GLU A 859 91.28 -11.48 -44.14
C GLU A 859 92.41 -12.28 -44.80
N GLU A 860 92.24 -13.58 -44.96
CA GLU A 860 93.18 -14.43 -45.71
C GLU A 860 93.31 -14.00 -47.17
N GLN A 861 92.19 -13.71 -47.85
CA GLN A 861 92.19 -13.21 -49.22
C GLN A 861 92.86 -11.83 -49.34
N LYS A 862 92.64 -10.93 -48.38
CA LYS A 862 93.34 -9.63 -48.33
C LYS A 862 94.84 -9.79 -48.14
N ALA A 863 95.27 -10.66 -47.23
CA ALA A 863 96.68 -10.96 -47.02
C ALA A 863 97.34 -11.55 -48.29
N LEU A 864 96.62 -12.43 -49.00
CA LEU A 864 97.07 -12.98 -50.28
C LEU A 864 97.22 -11.87 -51.34
N ALA A 865 96.25 -10.97 -51.43
CA ALA A 865 96.27 -9.84 -52.37
C ALA A 865 97.41 -8.85 -52.06
N GLU A 866 97.68 -8.55 -50.79
CA GLU A 866 98.83 -7.73 -50.37
C GLU A 866 100.16 -8.41 -50.70
N GLY A 867 100.26 -9.72 -50.47
CA GLY A 867 101.41 -10.53 -50.87
C GLY A 867 101.66 -10.50 -52.39
N GLN A 868 100.61 -10.66 -53.19
CA GLN A 868 100.69 -10.54 -54.65
C GLN A 868 101.11 -9.13 -55.10
N LYS A 869 100.60 -8.08 -54.45
CA LYS A 869 101.00 -6.69 -54.71
C LYS A 869 102.50 -6.47 -54.45
N SER A 870 103.04 -7.01 -53.37
CA SER A 870 104.48 -6.96 -53.07
C SER A 870 105.34 -7.68 -54.11
N VAL A 871 104.87 -8.82 -54.63
CA VAL A 871 105.56 -9.55 -55.71
C VAL A 871 105.56 -8.75 -57.00
N ILE A 872 104.43 -8.17 -57.39
CA ILE A 872 104.32 -7.30 -58.58
C ILE A 872 105.27 -6.09 -58.46
N GLU A 873 105.36 -5.48 -57.28
CA GLU A 873 106.24 -4.33 -57.04
C GLU A 873 107.72 -4.71 -57.18
N LYS A 874 108.14 -5.89 -56.70
CA LYS A 874 109.49 -6.44 -56.92
C LYS A 874 109.76 -6.74 -58.40
N GLN A 875 108.79 -7.30 -59.12
CA GLN A 875 108.91 -7.56 -60.55
C GLN A 875 109.04 -6.25 -61.35
N ASN A 876 108.23 -5.24 -61.06
CA ASN A 876 108.32 -3.92 -61.68
C ASN A 876 109.68 -3.25 -61.42
N ASN A 877 110.21 -3.33 -60.20
CA ASN A 877 111.55 -2.82 -59.90
C ASN A 877 112.64 -3.56 -60.69
N THR A 878 112.50 -4.88 -60.86
CA THR A 878 113.44 -5.70 -61.67
C THR A 878 113.36 -5.35 -63.15
N ILE A 879 112.15 -5.17 -63.69
CA ILE A 879 111.92 -4.72 -65.06
C ILE A 879 112.52 -3.33 -65.28
N ASN A 880 112.31 -2.39 -64.36
CA ASN A 880 112.90 -1.06 -64.44
C ASN A 880 114.44 -1.11 -64.42
N GLN A 881 115.04 -1.98 -63.61
CA GLN A 881 116.50 -2.19 -63.64
C GLN A 881 116.99 -2.78 -64.97
N LEU A 882 116.24 -3.71 -65.56
CA LEU A 882 116.55 -4.28 -66.88
C LEU A 882 116.40 -3.23 -67.99
N LEU A 883 115.37 -2.38 -67.94
CA LEU A 883 115.18 -1.27 -68.88
C LEU A 883 116.36 -0.29 -68.83
N ILE A 884 116.80 0.12 -67.63
CA ILE A 884 117.99 0.97 -67.46
C ILE A 884 119.24 0.28 -68.04
N ARG A 885 119.34 -1.05 -67.94
CA ARG A 885 120.47 -1.80 -68.49
C ARG A 885 120.42 -1.93 -70.02
N ILE A 886 119.22 -2.07 -70.59
CA ILE A 886 118.99 -2.04 -72.03
C ILE A 886 119.30 -0.65 -72.60
N GLU A 887 118.81 0.43 -71.99
CA GLU A 887 119.16 1.81 -72.42
C GLU A 887 120.68 2.06 -72.38
N LYS A 888 121.40 1.50 -71.40
CA LYS A 888 122.86 1.56 -71.35
C LYS A 888 123.54 0.77 -72.47
N LEU A 889 122.99 -0.38 -72.85
CA LEU A 889 123.48 -1.22 -73.94
C LEU A 889 123.18 -0.59 -75.32
N GLU A 890 121.99 -0.01 -75.50
CA GLU A 890 121.62 0.73 -76.72
C GLU A 890 122.53 1.95 -76.93
N LYS A 891 122.84 2.70 -75.87
CA LYS A 891 123.84 3.79 -75.93
C LYS A 891 125.29 3.32 -76.19
N GLN A 892 125.61 2.05 -75.94
CA GLN A 892 126.91 1.47 -76.32
C GLN A 892 126.92 1.05 -77.78
N MET A 893 125.79 0.56 -78.32
CA MET A 893 125.66 0.17 -79.72
C MET A 893 125.59 1.35 -80.70
N GLU A 894 125.13 2.54 -80.28
CA GLU A 894 125.18 3.76 -81.12
C GLU A 894 126.58 4.40 -81.24
N LYS A 895 127.60 3.86 -80.54
CA LYS A 895 128.98 4.38 -80.55
C LYS A 895 130.00 3.52 -81.31
N GLU A 896 129.56 2.40 -81.89
CA GLU A 896 130.31 1.58 -82.86
C GLU A 896 129.73 1.80 -84.26
#